data_AF-A0A433CXT0-F1
#
_entry.id   AF-A0A433CXT0-F1
#
_cell.length_a   1.000
_cell.length_b   1.000
_cell.length_c   1.000
_cell.angle_alpha   90.00
_cell.angle_beta   90.00
_cell.angle_gamma   90.00
#
_symmetry.space_group_name_H-M   'P 1'
#
loop_
_entity.id
_entity.type
_entity.pdbx_description
1 polymer ?
#
loop_
_entity_poly.entity_id
_entity_poly.type
_entity_poly.pdbx_seq_one_letter_code
_entity_poly.pdbx_strand_id
1 'polypeptide(L)'
;MSRQLGGSSTLRRNVRGPGGHNAIEQSAVYEYALRCAILAASEDARNAAAAEAISQRQKEKQEKHATINDVIGSLTDLFGDDGKPNKLTKEVCKGLNKRIDDIIKRRDTSNPAYQDQHLINALTQFQTPLMQSQKSKPTGTINDLLLIFIKTSEHELRRAYPPPQTTGDRLNAHLAVFAGLLKETIIHDAPQSASAELVRALEGFTLSSPKTARSDPGPSQRRANAQTGPTFFENTPLVKTVKDLFQVPQEQHREMVRRLQNVCTEQVRIWILMNALLVDIKKCINNVNTKASFPASPNDFPTPQAYDNWKKREVNQLQGLIKSVMAGNPQISLTSTETEVGSLLSGSRPQSMAMNRMPSDNGSDYRASYSPSMSSTEMQDAFGRFEQERVGSPGGTKPGETSFTFIPPDPKGYYRVLLSKCIDHDISIESSEERTKATVLSKSSEEVLKECFLRWRLSSPYRAVLYLDLVKQKYDAEQLSFEDLKDAMRTFDNKSFKELDLADWTINDREYLLRVFEQLNNAALNQLADALANYYRAKPEWMDEIIGVLEKISENPIFSHEHPDPAEYFGDLEITVEGAAVTRWYDIDATASKDEKDDLSRLIALADKLIKELETLLKRFKAPIMSSIFIPGIALTKQIPYFTLEMENWAHSNNVREAPIDSTFDLYHKVSRLKQMYLKHGPRQKAVNFKVESWFMVHVGRWLKTTDSQTPEWVTNAIAQDKFKMETEVTEYSSSVVDLFTVFHQTIDFIQSLNWPNALQDARFKTALSKVICKALDQYCATIETLFMEDLFPKSAEQLERPAISSSWYNRARTLYTASDKEALNAQPYYFTPEICVKINDIGAARNRLDKLYKMMEVDEIAALMREQGPPVPEKMENSRYLYSIKIVLAEDLRPMDNNGLSDPYVVLEVDGKTVARTRTVYETLNPRWDQVFDISLDDGAVEVLAMVNDEDVLGADEDCGGAWFKLSPKYFDDYQTHEVWLTLDTQGKLLLRISMEGEKDDIQFWFGKAFRSLKRTEDDMARTIVEKMSAYIRHCLSMKTIAKILGRDRKFSDFFMKPAPKTNDVSLQDCDESLAPLLDFFETNLKTLNDNLSDSVMQLVVLKVWKEVLVTLENLMVPPLSDQPSNMKKLDPTELQIVLNWLEVLIPYYHS
;
A
#
# COMPACT_ATOMS: atom_id res chain seq x y z
N MET A 1 -0.58 12.26 42.19
CA MET A 1 -0.18 12.25 43.62
C MET A 1 1.18 12.91 43.73
N SER A 2 1.24 14.02 44.45
CA SER A 2 2.37 14.94 44.53
C SER A 2 3.37 14.52 45.60
N ARG A 3 4.67 14.45 45.28
CA ARG A 3 5.77 14.68 46.24
C ARG A 3 7.06 15.12 45.54
N GLN A 4 7.41 16.38 45.83
CA GLN A 4 8.74 16.97 45.99
C GLN A 4 9.73 16.99 44.82
N LEU A 5 9.69 18.14 44.13
CA LEU A 5 10.82 18.83 43.51
C LEU A 5 11.98 19.02 44.50
N GLY A 6 13.20 18.71 44.08
CA GLY A 6 14.42 18.96 44.83
C GLY A 6 15.65 19.10 43.93
N GLY A 7 16.12 20.34 43.79
CA GLY A 7 17.53 20.70 43.89
C GLY A 7 18.51 20.18 42.85
N SER A 8 18.86 21.06 41.92
CA SER A 8 20.18 21.10 41.28
C SER A 8 21.28 20.95 42.33
N SER A 9 22.09 19.89 42.23
CA SER A 9 23.40 19.84 42.88
C SER A 9 24.39 19.07 42.02
N THR A 10 25.37 19.83 41.51
CA THR A 10 26.62 19.34 40.96
C THR A 10 27.36 18.51 42.00
N LEU A 11 27.30 17.19 41.89
CA LEU A 11 28.09 16.26 42.69
C LEU A 11 29.10 15.54 41.79
N ARG A 12 30.29 16.15 41.70
CA ARG A 12 31.53 15.49 41.29
C ARG A 12 31.72 14.24 42.16
N ARG A 13 31.42 13.07 41.63
CA ARG A 13 31.78 11.79 42.25
C ARG A 13 33.12 11.33 41.67
N ASN A 14 34.18 11.63 42.43
CA ASN A 14 35.50 11.04 42.27
C ASN A 14 35.39 9.52 42.43
N VAL A 15 35.50 8.77 41.34
CA VAL A 15 35.82 7.34 41.38
C VAL A 15 37.34 7.22 41.32
N ARG A 16 37.95 7.00 42.49
CA ARG A 16 39.32 6.50 42.61
C ARG A 16 39.30 5.01 42.26
N GLY A 17 39.86 4.66 41.11
CA GLY A 17 40.41 3.33 40.77
C GLY A 17 41.93 3.42 40.62
N PRO A 18 42.68 2.32 40.79
CA PRO A 18 44.07 2.34 41.25
C PRO A 18 45.11 2.48 40.12
N GLY A 19 46.18 3.24 40.39
CA GLY A 19 47.36 3.34 39.52
C GLY A 19 47.65 4.78 39.09
N GLY A 20 48.55 5.46 39.80
CA GLY A 20 48.96 6.82 39.45
C GLY A 20 49.70 6.86 38.11
N HIS A 21 49.13 7.55 37.14
CA HIS A 21 49.87 8.05 35.97
C HIS A 21 50.00 9.57 36.12
N ASN A 22 51.24 10.07 36.09
CA ASN A 22 51.57 11.49 36.02
C ASN A 22 50.79 12.14 34.86
N ALA A 23 50.23 13.33 35.07
CA ALA A 23 49.60 14.10 34.00
C ALA A 23 50.63 14.30 32.87
N ILE A 24 50.33 13.77 31.67
CA ILE A 24 51.23 13.85 30.53
C ILE A 24 51.35 15.32 30.10
N GLU A 25 52.57 15.85 30.10
CA GLU A 25 52.85 17.24 29.76
C GLU A 25 52.66 17.47 28.24
N GLN A 26 51.83 18.45 27.87
CA GLN A 26 51.55 18.73 26.44
C GLN A 26 52.80 19.15 25.67
N SER A 27 53.75 19.80 26.34
CA SER A 27 55.08 20.17 25.84
C SER A 27 55.90 18.95 25.41
N ALA A 28 55.83 17.86 26.17
CA ALA A 28 56.51 16.61 25.84
C ALA A 28 55.87 15.92 24.62
N VAL A 29 54.53 15.90 24.51
CA VAL A 29 53.83 15.33 23.34
C VAL A 29 54.20 16.08 22.06
N TYR A 30 54.22 17.42 22.14
CA TYR A 30 54.67 18.28 21.05
C TYR A 30 56.11 17.96 20.62
N GLU A 31 57.04 17.78 21.56
CA GLU A 31 58.44 17.48 21.25
C GLU A 31 58.59 16.13 20.52
N TYR A 32 57.93 15.06 21.00
CA TYR A 32 57.98 13.75 20.35
C TYR A 32 57.29 13.73 18.98
N ALA A 33 56.14 14.41 18.83
CA ALA A 33 55.47 14.56 17.54
C ALA A 33 56.34 15.34 16.54
N LEU A 34 57.01 16.40 17.00
CA LEU A 34 57.92 17.21 16.20
C LEU A 34 59.16 16.41 15.75
N ARG A 35 59.71 15.53 16.59
CA ARG A 35 60.79 14.61 16.21
C ARG A 35 60.37 13.67 15.07
N CYS A 36 59.15 13.12 15.12
CA CYS A 36 58.60 12.28 14.05
C CYS A 36 58.37 13.07 12.76
N ALA A 37 57.82 14.29 12.85
CA ALA A 37 57.57 15.14 11.68
C ALA A 37 58.86 15.60 10.98
N ILE A 38 59.90 15.97 11.73
CA ILE A 38 61.22 16.33 11.19
C ILE A 38 61.87 15.12 10.51
N LEU A 39 61.76 13.93 11.10
CA LEU A 39 62.28 12.70 10.52
C LEU A 39 61.58 12.38 9.19
N ALA A 40 60.25 12.41 9.14
CA ALA A 40 59.47 12.19 7.91
C ALA A 40 59.85 13.22 6.81
N ALA A 41 59.94 14.50 7.16
CA ALA A 41 60.40 15.55 6.25
C ALA A 41 61.81 15.29 5.68
N SER A 42 62.69 14.69 6.48
CA SER A 42 64.05 14.34 6.07
C SER A 42 64.12 13.09 5.17
N GLU A 43 63.18 12.16 5.34
CA GLU A 43 63.01 10.98 4.49
C GLU A 43 62.43 11.39 3.13
N ASP A 44 61.41 12.25 3.10
CA ASP A 44 60.78 12.75 1.88
C ASP A 44 61.74 13.59 1.03
N ALA A 45 62.49 14.51 1.64
CA ALA A 45 63.50 15.30 0.94
C ALA A 45 64.58 14.42 0.30
N ARG A 46 64.93 13.29 0.93
CA ARG A 46 65.91 12.35 0.38
C ARG A 46 65.31 11.44 -0.68
N ASN A 47 64.08 10.98 -0.50
CA ASN A 47 63.37 10.20 -1.52
C ASN A 47 63.16 11.03 -2.79
N ALA A 48 62.89 12.33 -2.65
CA ALA A 48 62.85 13.27 -3.77
C ALA A 48 64.23 13.41 -4.45
N ALA A 49 65.31 13.57 -3.67
CA ALA A 49 66.68 13.64 -4.20
C ALA A 49 67.14 12.31 -4.85
N ALA A 50 66.74 11.16 -4.31
CA ALA A 50 67.02 9.84 -4.86
C ALA A 50 66.21 9.56 -6.13
N ALA A 51 64.94 10.00 -6.18
CA ALA A 51 64.11 9.94 -7.39
C ALA A 51 64.67 10.84 -8.50
N GLU A 52 65.16 12.04 -8.17
CA GLU A 52 65.90 12.90 -9.12
C GLU A 52 67.20 12.24 -9.60
N ALA A 53 67.97 11.60 -8.71
CA ALA A 53 69.20 10.89 -9.08
C ALA A 53 68.93 9.63 -9.94
N ILE A 54 67.82 8.93 -9.70
CA ILE A 54 67.35 7.81 -10.54
C ILE A 54 66.87 8.32 -11.90
N SER A 55 66.16 9.45 -11.94
CA SER A 55 65.74 10.10 -13.19
C SER A 55 66.94 10.61 -14.01
N GLN A 56 68.00 11.10 -13.35
CA GLN A 56 69.27 11.45 -13.99
C GLN A 56 70.05 10.22 -14.48
N ARG A 57 70.10 9.12 -13.71
CA ARG A 57 70.69 7.83 -14.16
C ARG A 57 69.91 7.16 -15.28
N GLN A 58 68.58 7.36 -15.35
CA GLN A 58 67.75 6.91 -16.46
C GLN A 58 67.99 7.75 -17.72
N LYS A 59 68.26 9.06 -17.57
CA LYS A 59 68.70 9.93 -18.68
C LYS A 59 70.10 9.55 -19.21
N GLU A 60 71.04 9.17 -18.36
CA GLU A 60 72.39 8.73 -18.79
C GLU A 60 72.40 7.31 -19.40
N LYS A 61 71.42 6.45 -19.09
CA LYS A 61 71.25 5.14 -19.73
C LYS A 61 70.49 5.18 -21.06
N GLN A 62 69.83 6.29 -21.40
CA GLN A 62 69.12 6.47 -22.68
C GLN A 62 70.01 7.00 -23.82
N GLU A 63 71.26 7.38 -23.57
CA GLU A 63 72.20 7.83 -24.62
C GLU A 63 72.98 6.71 -25.33
N LYS A 64 72.59 5.43 -25.14
CA LYS A 64 73.07 4.32 -25.99
C LYS A 64 71.91 3.72 -26.78
N HIS A 65 71.84 4.11 -28.06
CA HIS A 65 71.07 3.54 -29.18
C HIS A 65 69.80 2.76 -28.82
N ALA A 66 68.65 3.45 -28.74
CA ALA A 66 67.35 2.79 -28.88
C ALA A 66 67.13 2.42 -30.36
N THR A 67 66.99 1.13 -30.64
CA THR A 67 66.74 0.61 -32.00
C THR A 67 65.23 0.53 -32.22
N ILE A 68 64.75 0.72 -33.45
CA ILE A 68 63.32 0.73 -33.84
C ILE A 68 62.51 -0.47 -33.30
N ASN A 69 63.17 -1.61 -33.02
CA ASN A 69 62.54 -2.77 -32.40
C ASN A 69 62.05 -2.52 -30.95
N ASP A 70 62.63 -1.59 -30.20
CA ASP A 70 62.20 -1.27 -28.83
C ASP A 70 60.88 -0.49 -28.81
N VAL A 71 60.61 0.33 -29.83
CA VAL A 71 59.32 1.05 -29.96
C VAL A 71 58.21 0.09 -30.37
N ILE A 72 58.50 -0.87 -31.26
CA ILE A 72 57.53 -1.90 -31.67
C ILE A 72 57.25 -2.89 -30.54
N GLY A 73 58.26 -3.27 -29.75
CA GLY A 73 58.07 -4.13 -28.57
C GLY A 73 57.16 -3.50 -27.51
N SER A 74 57.38 -2.22 -27.22
CA SER A 74 56.53 -1.42 -26.30
C SER A 74 55.08 -1.25 -26.81
N LEU A 75 54.88 -1.21 -28.14
CA LEU A 75 53.54 -1.15 -28.74
C LEU A 75 52.77 -2.47 -28.62
N THR A 76 53.42 -3.63 -28.72
CA THR A 76 52.76 -4.93 -28.51
C THR A 76 52.34 -5.15 -27.06
N ASP A 77 53.10 -4.64 -26.09
CA ASP A 77 52.79 -4.78 -24.65
C ASP A 77 51.69 -3.82 -24.17
N LEU A 78 51.54 -2.65 -24.79
CA LEU A 78 50.47 -1.68 -24.47
C LEU A 78 49.08 -2.06 -25.01
N PHE A 79 49.01 -2.98 -25.97
CA PHE A 79 47.76 -3.39 -26.64
C PHE A 79 47.55 -4.92 -26.65
N GLY A 80 48.27 -5.65 -25.79
CA GLY A 80 48.25 -7.11 -25.68
C GLY A 80 47.06 -7.65 -24.90
N ASP A 81 46.15 -8.30 -25.63
CA ASP A 81 45.17 -9.33 -25.24
C ASP A 81 44.31 -9.10 -23.99
N ASP A 82 43.22 -8.36 -24.16
CA ASP A 82 41.95 -8.63 -23.46
C ASP A 82 40.76 -8.30 -24.38
N GLY A 83 39.70 -9.10 -24.27
CA GLY A 83 38.65 -9.27 -25.27
C GLY A 83 37.93 -8.01 -25.78
N LYS A 84 38.14 -7.71 -27.08
CA LYS A 84 37.31 -6.93 -28.04
C LYS A 84 36.64 -5.64 -27.51
N PRO A 85 37.22 -4.47 -27.89
CA PRO A 85 36.49 -3.57 -28.80
C PRO A 85 37.38 -2.83 -29.84
N ASN A 86 38.31 -3.51 -30.55
CA ASN A 86 39.22 -2.85 -31.53
C ASN A 86 39.03 -3.32 -32.98
N LYS A 87 37.84 -3.85 -33.33
CA LYS A 87 37.55 -4.41 -34.66
C LYS A 87 37.26 -3.30 -35.67
N LEU A 88 37.93 -3.33 -36.83
CA LEU A 88 37.80 -2.29 -37.85
C LEU A 88 36.40 -2.31 -38.49
N THR A 89 35.62 -1.25 -38.29
CA THR A 89 34.28 -1.11 -38.89
C THR A 89 34.35 -0.39 -40.24
N LYS A 90 33.35 -0.63 -41.09
CA LYS A 90 33.23 0.01 -42.42
C LYS A 90 33.07 1.53 -42.31
N GLU A 91 32.51 2.01 -41.19
CA GLU A 91 32.29 3.41 -40.85
C GLU A 91 33.60 4.15 -40.59
N VAL A 92 34.50 3.58 -39.78
CA VAL A 92 35.85 4.12 -39.53
C VAL A 92 36.63 4.23 -40.84
N CYS A 93 36.60 3.20 -41.70
CA CYS A 93 37.30 3.23 -42.99
C CYS A 93 36.74 4.32 -43.93
N LYS A 94 35.42 4.51 -43.95
CA LYS A 94 34.77 5.50 -44.82
C LYS A 94 34.99 6.94 -44.31
N GLY A 95 34.91 7.16 -43.01
CA GLY A 95 35.17 8.46 -42.37
C GLY A 95 36.63 8.88 -42.53
N LEU A 96 37.56 7.96 -42.26
CA LEU A 96 38.99 8.19 -42.39
C LEU A 96 39.37 8.48 -43.84
N ASN A 97 38.84 7.71 -44.80
CA ASN A 97 39.10 7.94 -46.22
C ASN A 97 38.58 9.33 -46.66
N LYS A 98 37.40 9.75 -46.18
CA LYS A 98 36.85 11.09 -46.51
C LYS A 98 37.75 12.23 -45.98
N ARG A 99 38.23 12.15 -44.74
CA ARG A 99 39.12 13.15 -44.13
C ARG A 99 40.49 13.18 -44.81
N ILE A 100 41.04 12.02 -45.14
CA ILE A 100 42.28 11.92 -45.92
C ILE A 100 42.10 12.54 -47.32
N ASP A 101 40.97 12.27 -47.98
CA ASP A 101 40.66 12.81 -49.31
C ASP A 101 40.49 14.34 -49.29
N ASP A 102 39.91 14.90 -48.23
CA ASP A 102 39.80 16.35 -48.02
C ASP A 102 41.16 17.02 -47.73
N ILE A 103 42.08 16.33 -47.04
CA ILE A 103 43.47 16.77 -46.84
C ILE A 103 44.27 16.71 -48.15
N ILE A 104 44.17 15.62 -48.91
CA ILE A 104 44.86 15.45 -50.21
C ILE A 104 44.38 16.51 -51.21
N LYS A 105 43.08 16.79 -51.25
CA LYS A 105 42.47 17.84 -52.10
C LYS A 105 42.68 19.26 -51.56
N ARG A 106 43.44 19.43 -50.47
CA ARG A 106 43.75 20.69 -49.78
C ARG A 106 42.52 21.51 -49.39
N ARG A 107 41.40 20.86 -49.10
CA ARG A 107 40.17 21.51 -48.62
C ARG A 107 40.17 21.73 -47.11
N ASP A 108 40.92 20.92 -46.39
CA ASP A 108 41.11 21.07 -44.95
C ASP A 108 42.47 21.73 -44.65
N THR A 109 42.44 22.99 -44.22
CA THR A 109 43.62 23.78 -43.84
C THR A 109 43.74 23.97 -42.32
N SER A 110 42.99 23.20 -41.53
CA SER A 110 42.86 23.39 -40.08
C SER A 110 44.16 23.14 -39.29
N ASN A 111 45.03 22.24 -39.76
CA ASN A 111 46.32 21.95 -39.13
C ASN A 111 47.50 22.33 -40.05
N PRO A 112 48.48 23.14 -39.58
CA PRO A 112 49.65 23.50 -40.39
C PRO A 112 50.49 22.30 -40.84
N ALA A 113 50.40 21.16 -40.14
CA ALA A 113 51.07 19.92 -40.55
C ALA A 113 50.51 19.33 -41.86
N TYR A 114 49.27 19.63 -42.24
CA TYR A 114 48.64 19.16 -43.49
C TYR A 114 49.20 19.84 -44.75
N GLN A 115 50.08 20.83 -44.60
CA GLN A 115 50.79 21.47 -45.71
C GLN A 115 52.09 20.74 -46.10
N ASP A 116 52.57 19.78 -45.29
CA ASP A 116 53.78 19.01 -45.59
C ASP A 116 53.54 18.07 -46.80
N GLN A 117 54.22 18.37 -47.91
CA GLN A 117 54.10 17.62 -49.16
C GLN A 117 54.50 16.14 -49.01
N HIS A 118 55.41 15.81 -48.07
CA HIS A 118 55.81 14.43 -47.82
C HIS A 118 54.75 13.65 -47.03
N LEU A 119 54.06 14.31 -46.10
CA LEU A 119 52.91 13.74 -45.39
C LEU A 119 51.74 13.50 -46.37
N ILE A 120 51.47 14.44 -47.27
CA ILE A 120 50.43 14.29 -48.31
C ILE A 120 50.75 13.09 -49.22
N ASN A 121 52.01 12.92 -49.63
CA ASN A 121 52.43 11.79 -50.46
C ASN A 121 52.29 10.45 -49.71
N ALA A 122 52.66 10.40 -48.43
CA ALA A 122 52.48 9.21 -47.59
C ALA A 122 50.99 8.86 -47.39
N LEU A 123 50.13 9.86 -47.15
CA LEU A 123 48.68 9.68 -47.04
C LEU A 123 48.04 9.24 -48.37
N THR A 124 48.53 9.77 -49.51
CA THR A 124 48.06 9.37 -50.85
C THR A 124 48.39 7.91 -51.15
N GLN A 125 49.60 7.46 -50.79
CA GLN A 125 49.98 6.05 -50.93
C GLN A 125 49.20 5.14 -49.98
N PHE A 126 48.93 5.61 -48.76
CA PHE A 126 48.10 4.89 -47.79
C PHE A 126 46.63 4.76 -48.22
N GLN A 127 46.12 5.70 -49.03
CA GLN A 127 44.73 5.69 -49.50
C GLN A 127 44.38 4.47 -50.36
N THR A 128 45.33 3.94 -51.14
CA THR A 128 45.10 2.77 -52.02
C THR A 128 44.80 1.48 -51.21
N PRO A 129 45.62 1.07 -50.22
CA PRO A 129 45.29 -0.06 -49.34
C PRO A 129 44.02 0.19 -48.48
N LEU A 130 43.74 1.43 -48.11
CA LEU A 130 42.50 1.80 -47.39
C LEU A 130 41.24 1.64 -48.26
N MET A 131 41.30 1.95 -49.55
CA MET A 131 40.18 1.74 -50.49
C MET A 131 39.94 0.27 -50.83
N GLN A 132 40.99 -0.56 -50.87
CA GLN A 132 40.83 -2.02 -51.05
C GLN A 132 40.12 -2.66 -49.87
N SER A 133 40.45 -2.24 -48.64
CA SER A 133 39.79 -2.68 -47.40
C SER A 133 38.35 -2.17 -47.23
N GLN A 134 37.93 -1.18 -48.02
CA GLN A 134 36.54 -0.69 -48.09
C GLN A 134 35.62 -1.52 -49.02
N LYS A 135 36.20 -2.21 -50.02
CA LYS A 135 35.46 -2.98 -51.05
C LYS A 135 35.16 -4.43 -50.64
N SER A 136 35.97 -5.04 -49.77
CA SER A 136 35.68 -6.34 -49.12
C SER A 136 35.22 -6.14 -47.67
N LYS A 137 34.51 -7.10 -47.06
CA LYS A 137 34.21 -7.05 -45.60
C LYS A 137 35.52 -6.81 -44.84
N PRO A 138 35.67 -5.74 -44.03
CA PRO A 138 36.95 -5.43 -43.40
C PRO A 138 37.29 -6.52 -42.36
N THR A 139 38.37 -7.26 -42.61
CA THR A 139 38.98 -8.20 -41.67
C THR A 139 40.29 -7.59 -41.19
N GLY A 140 40.29 -7.00 -40.00
CA GLY A 140 41.47 -6.35 -39.41
C GLY A 140 41.13 -5.56 -38.14
N THR A 141 42.16 -5.05 -37.49
CA THR A 141 42.08 -4.19 -36.30
C THR A 141 42.50 -2.76 -36.63
N ILE A 142 42.13 -1.82 -35.77
CA ILE A 142 42.56 -0.41 -35.89
C ILE A 142 44.10 -0.30 -35.82
N ASN A 143 44.76 -1.21 -35.11
CA ASN A 143 46.22 -1.29 -34.97
C ASN A 143 46.92 -1.61 -36.31
N ASP A 144 46.29 -2.41 -37.16
CA ASP A 144 46.84 -2.76 -38.48
C ASP A 144 46.96 -1.53 -39.39
N LEU A 145 46.04 -0.57 -39.27
CA LEU A 145 46.10 0.68 -40.04
C LEU A 145 47.27 1.57 -39.63
N LEU A 146 47.58 1.65 -38.33
CA LEU A 146 48.74 2.38 -37.82
C LEU A 146 50.05 1.75 -38.33
N LEU A 147 50.16 0.42 -38.27
CA LEU A 147 51.33 -0.32 -38.77
C LEU A 147 51.55 -0.13 -40.28
N ILE A 148 50.48 -0.16 -41.08
CA ILE A 148 50.55 0.07 -42.52
C ILE A 148 50.98 1.52 -42.80
N PHE A 149 50.46 2.50 -42.06
CA PHE A 149 50.83 3.91 -42.22
C PHE A 149 52.29 4.18 -41.81
N ILE A 150 52.79 3.57 -40.72
CA ILE A 150 54.21 3.63 -40.31
C ILE A 150 55.10 3.14 -41.44
N LYS A 151 54.83 1.96 -42.00
CA LYS A 151 55.63 1.37 -43.07
C LYS A 151 55.61 2.21 -44.35
N THR A 152 54.45 2.78 -44.69
CA THR A 152 54.28 3.63 -45.88
C THR A 152 55.02 4.96 -45.70
N SER A 153 54.91 5.58 -44.53
CA SER A 153 55.58 6.84 -44.21
C SER A 153 57.10 6.67 -44.09
N GLU A 154 57.57 5.56 -43.51
CA GLU A 154 58.99 5.22 -43.46
C GLU A 154 59.57 5.01 -44.87
N HIS A 155 58.85 4.30 -45.75
CA HIS A 155 59.25 4.12 -47.14
C HIS A 155 59.34 5.44 -47.90
N GLU A 156 58.35 6.33 -47.75
CA GLU A 156 58.37 7.66 -48.40
C GLU A 156 59.46 8.57 -47.85
N LEU A 157 59.70 8.58 -46.54
CA LEU A 157 60.75 9.39 -45.92
C LEU A 157 62.14 8.88 -46.29
N ARG A 158 62.35 7.55 -46.41
CA ARG A 158 63.60 6.96 -46.92
C ARG A 158 63.83 7.24 -48.40
N ARG A 159 62.76 7.33 -49.21
CA ARG A 159 62.84 7.69 -50.64
C ARG A 159 63.18 9.18 -50.82
N ALA A 160 62.59 10.05 -50.01
CA ALA A 160 62.81 11.49 -50.09
C ALA A 160 64.15 11.95 -49.48
N TYR A 161 64.70 11.19 -48.52
CA TYR A 161 65.94 11.53 -47.82
C TYR A 161 66.85 10.29 -47.67
N PRO A 162 67.82 10.07 -48.57
CA PRO A 162 68.81 9.00 -48.43
C PRO A 162 69.78 9.26 -47.25
N PRO A 163 70.35 8.22 -46.61
CA PRO A 163 71.19 8.37 -45.41
C PRO A 163 72.43 9.25 -45.67
N PRO A 164 72.81 10.15 -44.73
CA PRO A 164 72.90 9.84 -43.29
C PRO A 164 72.00 10.67 -42.34
N GLN A 165 70.88 11.25 -42.79
CA GLN A 165 69.99 12.02 -41.90
C GLN A 165 69.00 11.13 -41.09
N THR A 166 68.78 11.48 -39.82
CA THR A 166 67.83 10.82 -38.91
C THR A 166 66.38 11.13 -39.29
N THR A 167 65.70 10.17 -39.94
CA THR A 167 64.28 10.28 -40.34
C THR A 167 63.29 10.06 -39.19
N GLY A 168 63.75 9.66 -38.00
CA GLY A 168 62.92 9.25 -36.85
C GLY A 168 62.00 10.35 -36.31
N ASP A 169 62.49 11.58 -36.13
CA ASP A 169 61.69 12.68 -35.58
C ASP A 169 60.55 13.10 -36.53
N ARG A 170 60.78 13.00 -37.85
CA ARG A 170 59.78 13.30 -38.87
C ARG A 170 58.74 12.19 -38.99
N LEU A 171 59.16 10.94 -38.83
CA LEU A 171 58.24 9.80 -38.76
C LEU A 171 57.33 9.91 -37.52
N ASN A 172 57.89 10.28 -36.36
CA ASN A 172 57.10 10.53 -35.14
C ASN A 172 56.11 11.69 -35.33
N ALA A 173 56.49 12.76 -36.03
CA ALA A 173 55.59 13.86 -36.36
C ALA A 173 54.46 13.43 -37.32
N HIS A 174 54.76 12.63 -38.35
CA HIS A 174 53.74 12.07 -39.27
C HIS A 174 52.77 11.15 -38.52
N LEU A 175 53.27 10.37 -37.55
CA LEU A 175 52.46 9.48 -36.72
C LEU A 175 51.56 10.21 -35.74
N ALA A 176 52.05 11.26 -35.08
CA ALA A 176 51.25 12.08 -34.18
C ALA A 176 50.05 12.71 -34.91
N VAL A 177 50.28 13.19 -36.14
CA VAL A 177 49.22 13.78 -36.99
C VAL A 177 48.20 12.74 -37.44
N PHE A 178 48.65 11.56 -37.89
CA PHE A 178 47.75 10.48 -38.30
C PHE A 178 46.95 9.88 -37.13
N ALA A 179 47.56 9.74 -35.94
CA ALA A 179 46.87 9.31 -34.72
C ALA A 179 45.79 10.32 -34.30
N GLY A 180 46.04 11.63 -34.44
CA GLY A 180 45.04 12.67 -34.24
C GLY A 180 43.86 12.56 -35.20
N LEU A 181 44.12 12.34 -36.49
CA LEU A 181 43.09 12.12 -37.51
C LEU A 181 42.23 10.87 -37.22
N LEU A 182 42.88 9.79 -36.78
CA LEU A 182 42.20 8.55 -36.42
C LEU A 182 41.32 8.74 -35.18
N LYS A 183 41.81 9.48 -34.17
CA LYS A 183 41.05 9.86 -32.98
C LYS A 183 39.80 10.66 -33.34
N GLU A 184 39.93 11.71 -34.15
CA GLU A 184 38.78 12.51 -34.58
C GLU A 184 37.76 11.68 -35.36
N THR A 185 38.22 10.78 -36.23
CA THR A 185 37.35 9.88 -36.99
C THR A 185 36.58 8.93 -36.08
N ILE A 186 37.25 8.32 -35.09
CA ILE A 186 36.62 7.37 -34.16
C ILE A 186 35.61 8.07 -33.25
N ILE A 187 35.92 9.28 -32.76
CA ILE A 187 35.03 10.04 -31.88
C ILE A 187 33.80 10.56 -32.63
N HIS A 188 33.98 11.13 -33.82
CA HIS A 188 32.90 11.81 -34.52
C HIS A 188 32.14 10.95 -35.53
N ASP A 189 32.83 10.08 -36.27
CA ASP A 189 32.24 9.34 -37.39
C ASP A 189 31.88 7.88 -37.04
N ALA A 190 32.37 7.34 -35.92
CA ALA A 190 32.08 5.97 -35.46
C ALA A 190 32.10 5.81 -33.92
N PRO A 191 31.23 6.51 -33.16
CA PRO A 191 31.26 6.54 -31.70
C PRO A 191 31.04 5.16 -31.05
N GLN A 192 30.39 4.23 -31.76
CA GLN A 192 30.19 2.83 -31.35
C GLN A 192 31.52 2.08 -31.13
N SER A 193 32.60 2.54 -31.79
CA SER A 193 33.94 1.94 -31.73
C SER A 193 34.90 2.71 -30.80
N ALA A 194 34.41 3.76 -30.11
CA ALA A 194 35.22 4.62 -29.25
C ALA A 194 35.33 4.05 -27.82
N SER A 195 36.27 3.14 -27.59
CA SER A 195 36.67 2.78 -26.22
C SER A 195 37.48 3.91 -25.57
N ALA A 196 37.21 4.23 -24.31
CA ALA A 196 37.93 5.26 -23.54
C ALA A 196 39.44 4.97 -23.45
N GLU A 197 39.83 3.69 -23.42
CA GLU A 197 41.24 3.27 -23.45
C GLU A 197 41.88 3.52 -24.82
N LEU A 198 41.16 3.24 -25.92
CA LEU A 198 41.65 3.47 -27.28
C LEU A 198 41.85 4.97 -27.56
N VAL A 199 40.92 5.81 -27.10
CA VAL A 199 41.02 7.27 -27.23
C VAL A 199 42.20 7.81 -26.41
N ARG A 200 42.38 7.34 -25.17
CA ARG A 200 43.50 7.73 -24.31
C ARG A 200 44.85 7.25 -24.86
N ALA A 201 44.89 6.08 -25.49
CA ALA A 201 46.10 5.55 -26.12
C ALA A 201 46.48 6.36 -27.37
N LEU A 202 45.50 6.75 -28.20
CA LEU A 202 45.72 7.64 -29.35
C LEU A 202 46.12 9.07 -28.93
N GLU A 203 45.62 9.56 -27.80
CA GLU A 203 46.06 10.83 -27.20
C GLU A 203 47.55 10.82 -26.85
N GLY A 204 48.07 9.70 -26.36
CA GLY A 204 49.49 9.51 -26.06
C GLY A 204 50.41 9.78 -27.26
N PHE A 205 49.95 9.50 -28.49
CA PHE A 205 50.72 9.77 -29.71
C PHE A 205 50.66 11.24 -30.15
N THR A 206 49.56 11.95 -29.89
CA THR A 206 49.39 13.37 -30.29
C THR A 206 50.22 14.36 -29.46
N LEU A 207 50.61 13.98 -28.24
CA LEU A 207 51.36 14.85 -27.31
C LEU A 207 52.87 14.93 -27.61
N SER A 208 53.35 14.18 -28.61
CA SER A 208 54.77 14.15 -28.98
C SER A 208 55.01 14.96 -30.26
N SER A 209 55.15 16.28 -30.13
CA SER A 209 55.61 17.18 -31.21
C SER A 209 56.67 18.18 -30.67
N PRO A 210 57.67 18.62 -31.46
CA PRO A 210 58.87 19.27 -30.96
C PRO A 210 58.63 20.75 -30.62
N LYS A 211 59.06 21.17 -29.43
CA LYS A 211 58.96 22.55 -28.95
C LYS A 211 59.90 23.49 -29.73
N THR A 212 59.37 24.32 -30.62
CA THR A 212 60.04 25.53 -31.14
C THR A 212 59.43 26.80 -30.54
N ALA A 213 60.24 27.46 -29.72
CA ALA A 213 60.52 28.90 -29.65
C ALA A 213 59.40 29.96 -29.45
N ARG A 214 59.63 30.74 -28.36
CA ARG A 214 59.22 32.13 -28.03
C ARG A 214 57.84 32.27 -27.36
N SER A 215 57.67 32.99 -26.26
CA SER A 215 58.42 34.15 -25.76
C SER A 215 58.39 34.26 -24.22
N ASP A 216 59.56 34.17 -23.59
CA ASP A 216 59.82 34.69 -22.25
C ASP A 216 59.88 36.23 -22.28
N PRO A 217 59.28 36.94 -21.32
CA PRO A 217 59.88 38.16 -20.80
C PRO A 217 61.08 37.79 -19.92
N GLY A 218 62.24 38.38 -20.22
CA GLY A 218 63.48 38.15 -19.50
C GLY A 218 63.50 38.70 -18.06
N PRO A 219 64.69 38.81 -17.46
CA PRO A 219 65.10 37.89 -16.41
C PRO A 219 65.17 38.59 -15.05
N SER A 220 64.42 38.10 -14.06
CA SER A 220 64.76 38.34 -12.66
C SER A 220 65.44 37.10 -12.11
N GLN A 221 66.75 37.23 -11.99
CA GLN A 221 67.64 36.38 -11.20
C GLN A 221 66.93 35.77 -9.99
N ARG A 222 66.86 34.45 -9.96
CA ARG A 222 67.15 33.65 -8.78
C ARG A 222 67.44 32.23 -9.24
N ARG A 223 68.73 31.98 -9.44
CA ARG A 223 69.31 30.67 -9.12
C ARG A 223 68.72 30.26 -7.77
N ALA A 224 67.82 29.28 -7.75
CA ALA A 224 67.70 28.45 -6.57
C ALA A 224 68.98 27.61 -6.55
N ASN A 225 70.03 28.23 -6.01
CA ASN A 225 71.09 27.51 -5.36
C ASN A 225 70.43 26.42 -4.53
N ALA A 226 70.98 25.20 -4.56
CA ALA A 226 70.85 24.29 -3.45
C ALA A 226 71.20 25.07 -2.17
N GLN A 227 70.18 25.52 -1.45
CA GLN A 227 70.30 26.05 -0.10
C GLN A 227 69.70 24.99 0.82
N THR A 228 70.51 23.99 1.06
CA THR A 228 70.64 23.35 2.37
C THR A 228 70.95 24.44 3.40
N GLY A 229 69.88 25.04 3.93
CA GLY A 229 69.93 26.08 4.96
C GLY A 229 68.91 25.79 6.06
N PRO A 230 69.11 26.33 7.28
CA PRO A 230 68.33 26.00 8.48
C PRO A 230 66.82 26.30 8.39
N THR A 231 66.35 26.94 7.33
CA THR A 231 64.93 27.29 7.08
C THR A 231 64.17 26.28 6.24
N PHE A 232 64.79 25.18 5.78
CA PHE A 232 64.12 24.17 4.93
C PHE A 232 62.99 23.43 5.67
N PHE A 233 63.27 22.89 6.86
CA PHE A 233 62.30 22.11 7.63
C PHE A 233 61.20 22.97 8.28
N GLU A 234 61.42 24.28 8.46
CA GLU A 234 60.40 25.21 8.98
C GLU A 234 59.20 25.36 8.04
N ASN A 235 59.41 25.11 6.73
CA ASN A 235 58.40 25.29 5.69
C ASN A 235 57.75 23.97 5.22
N THR A 236 58.12 22.84 5.81
CA THR A 236 57.52 21.55 5.47
C THR A 236 56.09 21.46 6.02
N PRO A 237 55.10 21.00 5.22
CA PRO A 237 53.69 20.97 5.63
C PRO A 237 53.45 20.28 6.97
N LEU A 238 54.06 19.11 7.21
CA LEU A 238 53.91 18.36 8.48
C LEU A 238 54.41 19.11 9.72
N VAL A 239 55.53 19.82 9.61
CA VAL A 239 56.11 20.59 10.73
C VAL A 239 55.24 21.79 11.05
N LYS A 240 54.68 22.43 10.01
CA LYS A 240 53.71 23.51 10.15
C LYS A 240 52.41 23.03 10.81
N THR A 241 51.87 21.88 10.38
CA THR A 241 50.69 21.28 11.01
C THR A 241 50.91 20.99 12.49
N VAL A 242 52.06 20.41 12.89
CA VAL A 242 52.37 20.17 14.31
C VAL A 242 52.46 21.47 15.12
N LYS A 243 52.97 22.56 14.52
CA LYS A 243 52.97 23.88 15.17
C LYS A 243 51.53 24.38 15.41
N ASP A 244 50.71 24.31 14.37
CA ASP A 244 49.37 24.88 14.37
C ASP A 244 48.42 24.07 15.29
N LEU A 245 48.59 22.73 15.36
CA LEU A 245 47.90 21.83 16.28
C LEU A 245 48.11 22.16 17.76
N PHE A 246 49.35 22.50 18.14
CA PHE A 246 49.71 22.82 19.53
C PHE A 246 49.66 24.32 19.84
N GLN A 247 49.31 25.16 18.85
CA GLN A 247 49.24 26.62 18.96
C GLN A 247 50.50 27.26 19.56
N VAL A 248 51.68 26.71 19.22
CA VAL A 248 52.96 27.17 19.77
C VAL A 248 53.38 28.47 19.08
N PRO A 249 53.77 29.54 19.82
CA PRO A 249 54.27 30.78 19.25
C PRO A 249 55.42 30.54 18.27
N GLN A 250 55.44 31.26 17.14
CA GLN A 250 56.39 31.00 16.05
C GLN A 250 57.86 31.13 16.50
N GLU A 251 58.16 31.97 17.48
CA GLU A 251 59.50 32.11 18.06
C GLU A 251 59.92 30.87 18.86
N GLN A 252 59.04 30.36 19.73
CA GLN A 252 59.30 29.14 20.52
C GLN A 252 59.35 27.88 19.63
N HIS A 253 58.50 27.80 18.61
CA HIS A 253 58.55 26.72 17.62
C HIS A 253 59.87 26.76 16.85
N ARG A 254 60.28 27.94 16.39
CA ARG A 254 61.55 28.14 15.69
C ARG A 254 62.74 27.77 16.57
N GLU A 255 62.72 28.15 17.84
CA GLU A 255 63.77 27.79 18.80
C GLU A 255 63.80 26.29 19.08
N MET A 256 62.64 25.63 19.22
CA MET A 256 62.56 24.19 19.46
C MET A 256 62.96 23.38 18.22
N VAL A 257 62.47 23.76 17.04
CA VAL A 257 62.89 23.20 15.75
C VAL A 257 64.40 23.40 15.60
N ARG A 258 64.92 24.60 15.88
CA ARG A 258 66.35 24.86 15.94
C ARG A 258 67.07 24.13 17.05
N ARG A 259 66.48 23.78 18.18
CA ARG A 259 67.14 23.01 19.25
C ARG A 259 67.26 21.55 18.88
N LEU A 260 66.18 20.99 18.33
CA LEU A 260 66.14 19.66 17.73
C LEU A 260 67.03 19.58 16.47
N GLN A 261 67.27 20.72 15.79
CA GLN A 261 68.18 20.85 14.63
C GLN A 261 69.63 21.25 14.97
N ASN A 262 69.92 22.12 15.95
CA ASN A 262 71.23 22.78 16.19
C ASN A 262 72.20 21.89 16.97
N VAL A 263 71.81 20.67 17.30
CA VAL A 263 72.76 19.58 17.55
C VAL A 263 73.29 19.01 16.21
N CYS A 264 73.05 19.67 15.05
CA CYS A 264 73.12 19.24 13.62
C CYS A 264 74.11 19.85 12.57
N THR A 265 75.03 19.13 11.91
CA THR A 265 75.61 19.48 10.59
C THR A 265 75.40 18.32 9.61
N GLU A 266 75.17 18.64 8.32
CA GLU A 266 74.19 17.97 7.47
C GLU A 266 74.40 16.49 7.07
N GLN A 267 75.62 15.95 7.00
CA GLN A 267 75.83 14.59 6.47
C GLN A 267 76.12 13.50 7.51
N VAL A 268 76.65 13.86 8.67
CA VAL A 268 77.01 12.89 9.72
C VAL A 268 75.79 12.50 10.58
N ARG A 269 74.71 13.28 10.57
CA ARG A 269 73.63 13.17 11.57
C ARG A 269 72.31 12.58 11.08
N ILE A 270 72.10 12.52 9.75
CA ILE A 270 71.17 11.56 9.14
C ILE A 270 71.56 10.13 9.55
N TRP A 271 72.86 9.84 9.57
CA TRP A 271 73.40 8.57 10.06
C TRP A 271 73.10 8.36 11.55
N ILE A 272 73.20 9.38 12.42
CA ILE A 272 72.90 9.26 13.87
C ILE A 272 71.40 9.07 14.14
N LEU A 273 70.50 9.81 13.48
CA LEU A 273 69.05 9.66 13.67
C LEU A 273 68.55 8.32 13.12
N MET A 274 69.06 7.88 11.97
CA MET A 274 68.77 6.54 11.44
C MET A 274 69.40 5.44 12.30
N ASN A 275 70.59 5.65 12.86
CA ASN A 275 71.19 4.70 13.79
C ASN A 275 70.41 4.66 15.11
N ALA A 276 69.92 5.79 15.63
CA ALA A 276 69.04 5.85 16.79
C ALA A 276 67.70 5.14 16.53
N LEU A 277 67.10 5.33 15.34
CA LEU A 277 65.91 4.60 14.92
C LEU A 277 66.19 3.09 14.74
N LEU A 278 67.33 2.71 14.14
CA LEU A 278 67.76 1.32 14.00
C LEU A 278 68.05 0.68 15.35
N VAL A 279 68.59 1.43 16.31
CA VAL A 279 68.80 1.00 17.69
C VAL A 279 67.45 0.80 18.39
N ASP A 280 66.51 1.72 18.24
CA ASP A 280 65.15 1.59 18.77
C ASP A 280 64.41 0.38 18.15
N ILE A 281 64.53 0.15 16.83
CA ILE A 281 63.97 -1.02 16.13
C ILE A 281 64.64 -2.33 16.55
N LYS A 282 65.98 -2.37 16.66
CA LYS A 282 66.73 -3.55 17.13
C LYS A 282 66.39 -3.88 18.59
N LYS A 283 66.19 -2.86 19.44
CA LYS A 283 65.68 -3.02 20.81
C LYS A 283 64.27 -3.63 20.80
N CYS A 284 63.36 -3.16 19.95
CA CYS A 284 62.03 -3.76 19.79
C CYS A 284 62.10 -5.24 19.36
N ILE A 285 62.96 -5.58 18.39
CA ILE A 285 63.15 -6.99 17.96
C ILE A 285 63.71 -7.84 19.11
N ASN A 286 64.68 -7.33 19.86
CA ASN A 286 65.21 -8.01 21.03
C ASN A 286 64.13 -8.23 22.10
N ASN A 287 63.34 -7.21 22.41
CA ASN A 287 62.24 -7.27 23.37
C ASN A 287 61.16 -8.29 22.99
N VAL A 288 60.82 -8.38 21.70
CA VAL A 288 59.87 -9.39 21.18
C VAL A 288 60.44 -10.81 21.32
N ASN A 289 61.75 -10.98 21.14
CA ASN A 289 62.41 -12.28 21.31
C ASN A 289 62.59 -12.69 22.78
N THR A 290 62.81 -11.73 23.68
CA THR A 290 62.94 -11.94 25.13
C THR A 290 61.61 -11.93 25.89
N LYS A 291 60.47 -11.76 25.19
CA LYS A 291 59.12 -11.68 25.76
C LYS A 291 58.96 -10.54 26.78
N ALA A 292 59.63 -9.41 26.56
CA ALA A 292 59.49 -8.21 27.39
C ALA A 292 58.10 -7.57 27.23
N SER A 293 57.76 -6.64 28.12
CA SER A 293 56.43 -5.99 28.17
C SER A 293 56.11 -5.06 27.00
N PHE A 294 57.12 -4.49 26.34
CA PHE A 294 56.94 -3.58 25.19
C PHE A 294 57.73 -4.09 23.97
N PRO A 295 57.12 -4.19 22.77
CA PRO A 295 55.80 -3.69 22.37
C PRO A 295 54.55 -4.48 22.83
N ALA A 296 54.66 -5.80 23.04
CA ALA A 296 53.64 -6.63 23.69
C ALA A 296 54.24 -7.95 24.20
N SER A 297 53.64 -8.53 25.24
CA SER A 297 54.04 -9.80 25.86
C SER A 297 53.03 -10.93 25.58
N PRO A 298 53.38 -12.22 25.77
CA PRO A 298 52.43 -13.33 25.59
C PRO A 298 51.18 -13.24 26.48
N ASN A 299 51.28 -12.60 27.65
CA ASN A 299 50.17 -12.45 28.59
C ASN A 299 49.13 -11.42 28.14
N ASP A 300 49.45 -10.59 27.13
CA ASP A 300 48.53 -9.59 26.60
C ASP A 300 47.54 -10.18 25.59
N PHE A 301 47.67 -11.46 25.23
CA PHE A 301 46.87 -12.12 24.21
C PHE A 301 46.00 -13.24 24.81
N PRO A 302 44.79 -13.44 24.27
CA PRO A 302 43.82 -14.41 24.76
C PRO A 302 44.22 -15.86 24.45
N THR A 303 44.97 -16.08 23.37
CA THR A 303 45.46 -17.41 22.99
C THR A 303 46.94 -17.37 22.59
N PRO A 304 47.70 -18.46 22.81
CA PRO A 304 49.09 -18.56 22.34
C PRO A 304 49.24 -18.38 20.83
N GLN A 305 48.24 -18.83 20.05
CA GLN A 305 48.21 -18.70 18.60
C GLN A 305 48.09 -17.24 18.14
N ALA A 306 47.28 -16.43 18.84
CA ALA A 306 47.16 -14.99 18.57
C ALA A 306 48.50 -14.26 18.81
N TYR A 307 49.23 -14.62 19.87
CA TYR A 307 50.56 -14.08 20.13
C TYR A 307 51.56 -14.45 19.02
N ASP A 308 51.55 -15.70 18.55
CA ASP A 308 52.46 -16.14 17.48
C ASP A 308 52.15 -15.44 16.14
N ASN A 309 50.86 -15.23 15.83
CA ASN A 309 50.44 -14.47 14.66
C ASN A 309 50.88 -13.00 14.74
N TRP A 310 50.65 -12.36 15.89
CA TRP A 310 51.12 -11.00 16.15
C TRP A 310 52.63 -10.89 16.04
N LYS A 311 53.38 -11.81 16.68
CA LYS A 311 54.85 -11.84 16.66
C LYS A 311 55.39 -11.94 15.24
N LYS A 312 54.83 -12.81 14.40
CA LYS A 312 55.21 -12.92 12.97
C LYS A 312 54.98 -11.60 12.23
N ARG A 313 53.82 -10.96 12.41
CA ARG A 313 53.50 -9.67 11.78
C ARG A 313 54.43 -8.55 12.24
N GLU A 314 54.63 -8.40 13.54
CA GLU A 314 55.47 -7.35 14.12
C GLU A 314 56.93 -7.50 13.67
N VAL A 315 57.48 -8.72 13.72
CA VAL A 315 58.85 -8.98 13.24
C VAL A 315 58.97 -8.68 11.74
N ASN A 316 58.00 -9.05 10.92
CA ASN A 316 58.00 -8.73 9.49
C ASN A 316 57.93 -7.22 9.23
N GLN A 317 57.14 -6.47 9.99
CA GLN A 317 57.05 -5.01 9.89
C GLN A 317 58.34 -4.31 10.34
N LEU A 318 58.92 -4.76 11.46
CA LEU A 318 60.21 -4.26 11.95
C LEU A 318 61.33 -4.55 10.94
N GLN A 319 61.37 -5.75 10.35
CA GLN A 319 62.32 -6.11 9.29
C GLN A 319 62.08 -5.32 8.00
N GLY A 320 60.83 -5.05 7.63
CA GLY A 320 60.48 -4.19 6.50
C GLY A 320 60.95 -2.76 6.69
N LEU A 321 60.83 -2.22 7.92
CA LEU A 321 61.36 -0.90 8.26
C LEU A 321 62.89 -0.88 8.25
N ILE A 322 63.56 -1.93 8.75
CA ILE A 322 65.02 -2.07 8.60
C ILE A 322 65.40 -2.07 7.12
N LYS A 323 64.70 -2.82 6.27
CA LYS A 323 64.95 -2.87 4.82
C LYS A 323 64.72 -1.52 4.15
N SER A 324 63.67 -0.79 4.52
CA SER A 324 63.40 0.56 4.00
C SER A 324 64.52 1.53 4.40
N VAL A 325 64.92 1.50 5.67
CA VAL A 325 66.03 2.31 6.21
C VAL A 325 67.38 1.94 5.57
N MET A 326 67.60 0.67 5.21
CA MET A 326 68.80 0.18 4.52
C MET A 326 68.78 0.47 3.00
N ALA A 327 67.63 0.35 2.33
CA ALA A 327 67.49 0.62 0.89
C ALA A 327 67.76 2.09 0.54
N GLY A 328 67.48 3.00 1.47
CA GLY A 328 67.85 4.41 1.37
C GLY A 328 69.35 4.72 1.51
N ASN A 329 70.23 3.70 1.71
CA ASN A 329 71.68 3.87 1.88
C ASN A 329 72.49 2.61 1.46
N PRO A 330 73.07 2.56 0.24
CA PRO A 330 73.97 1.45 -0.17
C PRO A 330 75.32 1.39 0.57
N GLN A 331 75.62 2.36 1.45
CA GLN A 331 76.84 2.39 2.28
C GLN A 331 76.62 1.78 3.68
N ILE A 332 75.40 1.33 4.02
CA ILE A 332 75.17 0.49 5.19
C ILE A 332 75.32 -0.96 4.73
N SER A 333 76.57 -1.37 4.46
CA SER A 333 76.93 -2.77 4.32
C SER A 333 78.28 -3.01 4.98
N LEU A 334 78.28 -3.98 5.90
CA LEU A 334 79.44 -4.69 6.45
C LEU A 334 80.46 -3.85 7.25
N THR A 335 80.11 -3.58 8.51
CA THR A 335 81.02 -3.88 9.62
C THR A 335 80.21 -4.49 10.77
N SER A 336 80.65 -5.68 11.20
CA SER A 336 80.18 -6.46 12.36
C SER A 336 78.74 -6.98 12.32
N THR A 337 78.44 -7.83 11.33
CA THR A 337 77.45 -8.90 11.45
C THR A 337 78.13 -10.19 11.03
N GLU A 338 78.76 -10.88 11.99
CA GLU A 338 78.96 -12.35 12.00
C GLU A 338 79.79 -12.85 13.20
N THR A 339 80.48 -11.98 13.96
CA THR A 339 81.36 -12.42 15.07
C THR A 339 80.86 -12.18 16.51
N GLU A 340 79.73 -11.49 16.72
CA GLU A 340 79.16 -11.29 18.07
C GLU A 340 77.79 -11.97 18.31
N VAL A 341 77.33 -12.80 17.36
CA VAL A 341 76.14 -13.66 17.57
C VAL A 341 76.56 -15.08 18.03
N GLY A 342 77.83 -15.45 17.86
CA GLY A 342 78.37 -16.74 18.31
C GLY A 342 78.72 -16.84 19.80
N SER A 343 78.82 -15.71 20.53
CA SER A 343 79.28 -15.70 21.93
C SER A 343 78.16 -15.55 22.99
N LEU A 344 76.89 -15.46 22.58
CA LEU A 344 75.74 -15.48 23.49
C LEU A 344 74.87 -16.74 23.34
N LEU A 345 75.28 -17.68 22.48
CA LEU A 345 74.54 -18.92 22.18
C LEU A 345 75.24 -20.20 22.65
N SER A 346 76.36 -20.11 23.39
CA SER A 346 77.02 -21.26 24.02
C SER A 346 77.08 -21.12 25.54
N GLY A 347 76.02 -21.52 26.22
CA GLY A 347 75.96 -21.71 27.67
C GLY A 347 75.40 -23.10 27.97
N SER A 348 76.30 -24.02 28.28
CA SER A 348 76.07 -25.45 28.50
C SER A 348 75.07 -25.76 29.63
N ARG A 349 74.34 -26.87 29.43
CA ARG A 349 73.41 -27.57 30.34
C ARG A 349 73.82 -27.56 31.82
N PRO A 350 72.87 -27.50 32.77
CA PRO A 350 73.08 -27.95 34.14
C PRO A 350 72.51 -29.36 34.36
N GLN A 351 73.34 -30.30 34.85
CA GLN A 351 72.88 -31.50 35.53
C GLN A 351 73.68 -31.74 36.83
N SER A 352 72.96 -31.59 37.95
CA SER A 352 73.03 -32.28 39.25
C SER A 352 74.37 -32.53 39.99
N MET A 353 74.44 -31.98 41.22
CA MET A 353 74.66 -32.67 42.53
C MET A 353 74.45 -31.60 43.64
N ALA A 354 73.42 -31.66 44.49
CA ALA A 354 73.23 -32.47 45.71
C ALA A 354 73.80 -31.86 47.02
N MET A 355 72.84 -31.55 47.92
CA MET A 355 72.85 -31.55 49.41
C MET A 355 73.62 -30.51 50.25
N ASN A 356 72.86 -29.71 51.02
CA ASN A 356 72.57 -29.93 52.46
C ASN A 356 71.44 -28.95 52.91
N ARG A 357 70.23 -29.40 53.33
CA ARG A 357 69.79 -29.73 54.72
C ARG A 357 70.06 -28.58 55.71
N MET A 358 69.09 -27.99 56.41
CA MET A 358 67.98 -28.56 57.20
C MET A 358 66.92 -27.48 57.60
N PRO A 359 65.78 -27.87 58.22
CA PRO A 359 64.46 -27.22 58.10
C PRO A 359 63.95 -26.57 59.41
N SER A 360 62.70 -26.09 59.37
CA SER A 360 61.73 -25.86 60.48
C SER A 360 61.19 -24.42 60.42
N ASP A 361 59.94 -24.08 60.71
CA ASP A 361 58.64 -24.72 60.86
C ASP A 361 57.66 -23.54 61.13
N ASN A 362 56.41 -23.74 60.76
CA ASN A 362 55.20 -23.15 61.33
C ASN A 362 54.84 -21.65 61.28
N GLY A 363 53.55 -21.45 60.99
CA GLY A 363 52.65 -20.55 61.74
C GLY A 363 52.62 -19.10 61.28
N SER A 364 51.69 -18.73 60.40
CA SER A 364 50.37 -18.16 60.76
C SER A 364 50.43 -16.77 61.41
N ASP A 365 49.75 -15.85 60.72
CA ASP A 365 48.73 -14.97 61.28
C ASP A 365 49.05 -13.54 61.76
N TYR A 366 48.20 -12.65 61.22
CA TYR A 366 47.65 -11.40 61.76
C TYR A 366 48.51 -10.15 61.93
N ARG A 367 48.14 -9.18 61.08
CA ARG A 367 47.52 -7.89 61.45
C ARG A 367 48.44 -6.74 61.89
N ALA A 368 48.52 -5.79 60.96
CA ALA A 368 48.41 -4.34 61.12
C ALA A 368 48.64 -3.74 62.52
N SER A 369 49.53 -2.74 62.62
CA SER A 369 49.11 -1.33 62.77
C SER A 369 50.30 -0.37 63.01
N TYR A 370 50.22 0.78 62.35
CA TYR A 370 50.54 2.14 62.81
C TYR A 370 51.97 2.50 63.33
N SER A 371 52.60 3.38 62.54
CA SER A 371 53.48 4.54 62.83
C SER A 371 53.22 5.22 64.21
N PRO A 372 54.10 6.11 64.78
CA PRO A 372 54.92 7.10 64.04
C PRO A 372 56.24 7.64 64.67
N SER A 373 57.00 8.35 63.81
CA SER A 373 57.83 9.57 64.00
C SER A 373 58.69 9.80 65.26
N MET A 374 59.99 10.13 65.06
CA MET A 374 60.56 11.49 65.24
C MET A 374 62.11 11.50 65.22
N SER A 375 62.67 12.38 64.37
CA SER A 375 63.80 13.33 64.60
C SER A 375 64.99 12.95 65.51
N SER A 376 66.23 13.39 65.34
CA SER A 376 66.99 14.34 64.51
C SER A 376 68.43 14.27 65.06
N THR A 377 69.43 14.75 64.33
CA THR A 377 70.49 15.69 64.79
C THR A 377 71.75 15.56 63.93
N GLU A 378 72.29 16.75 63.64
CA GLU A 378 73.38 17.15 62.76
C GLU A 378 74.79 16.96 63.34
N MET A 379 75.81 17.03 62.46
CA MET A 379 77.00 17.92 62.53
C MET A 379 77.88 17.61 61.29
N GLN A 380 78.09 18.55 60.35
CA GLN A 380 79.18 19.56 60.28
C GLN A 380 80.58 18.95 60.15
N ASP A 381 81.52 19.40 59.31
CA ASP A 381 81.65 20.49 58.33
C ASP A 381 83.01 20.29 57.61
N ALA A 382 83.25 20.94 56.45
CA ALA A 382 84.50 21.66 56.09
C ALA A 382 84.84 21.75 54.58
N PHE A 383 84.52 22.94 54.01
CA PHE A 383 85.23 23.76 52.99
C PHE A 383 85.47 23.19 51.58
N GLY A 384 85.03 23.75 50.44
CA GLY A 384 84.72 25.14 50.01
C GLY A 384 85.53 25.38 48.70
N ARG A 385 85.07 25.96 47.57
CA ARG A 385 84.17 27.08 47.28
C ARG A 385 83.83 27.14 45.77
N PHE A 386 82.79 27.94 45.50
CA PHE A 386 82.39 28.66 44.27
C PHE A 386 81.22 28.06 43.46
N GLU A 387 80.01 28.35 43.94
CA GLU A 387 78.74 28.41 43.20
C GLU A 387 78.55 29.79 42.52
N GLN A 388 77.90 29.78 41.35
CA GLN A 388 76.74 30.59 40.91
C GLN A 388 76.45 30.15 39.45
N GLU A 389 75.25 29.83 38.96
CA GLU A 389 73.87 30.08 39.40
C GLU A 389 72.95 28.96 38.88
N ARG A 390 71.93 28.63 39.68
CA ARG A 390 70.92 27.57 39.51
C ARG A 390 69.69 28.07 38.76
N VAL A 391 69.03 27.17 38.02
CA VAL A 391 67.61 26.73 38.14
C VAL A 391 67.51 25.42 37.33
N GLY A 392 67.04 24.24 37.74
CA GLY A 392 66.20 23.79 38.85
C GLY A 392 65.28 22.66 38.32
N SER A 393 65.80 21.45 38.13
CA SER A 393 65.02 20.24 37.80
C SER A 393 64.57 19.51 39.07
N PRO A 394 63.36 18.93 39.10
CA PRO A 394 63.02 17.88 40.06
C PRO A 394 62.73 16.54 39.37
N GLY A 395 63.27 15.46 39.97
CA GLY A 395 62.68 14.11 39.89
C GLY A 395 63.55 13.05 39.25
N GLY A 396 64.37 12.37 40.04
CA GLY A 396 65.20 11.24 39.62
C GLY A 396 64.40 9.95 39.37
N THR A 397 64.73 9.26 38.28
CA THR A 397 64.31 7.90 37.96
C THR A 397 65.45 6.90 38.26
N LYS A 398 65.06 5.71 38.76
CA LYS A 398 65.95 4.59 39.11
C LYS A 398 66.76 4.09 37.89
N PRO A 399 67.97 3.54 38.08
CA PRO A 399 68.82 3.09 36.98
C PRO A 399 68.31 1.77 36.41
N GLY A 400 67.74 1.80 35.19
CA GLY A 400 67.28 0.59 34.49
C GLY A 400 66.23 0.80 33.37
N GLU A 401 65.72 2.01 33.15
CA GLU A 401 64.77 2.26 32.05
C GLU A 401 65.49 2.52 30.72
N THR A 402 65.23 1.65 29.75
CA THR A 402 65.72 1.73 28.37
C THR A 402 65.14 2.97 27.67
N SER A 403 65.90 4.06 27.59
CA SER A 403 65.46 5.24 26.86
C SER A 403 65.39 4.97 25.35
N PHE A 404 64.20 5.15 24.78
CA PHE A 404 63.97 5.23 23.34
C PHE A 404 64.03 6.69 22.89
N THR A 405 64.51 6.96 21.68
CA THR A 405 64.72 8.32 21.18
C THR A 405 63.46 8.87 20.49
N PHE A 406 62.77 8.02 19.74
CA PHE A 406 61.57 8.37 18.97
C PHE A 406 60.27 7.82 19.57
N ILE A 407 60.37 6.83 20.46
CA ILE A 407 59.22 6.22 21.14
C ILE A 407 59.10 6.87 22.53
N PRO A 408 57.96 7.50 22.87
CA PRO A 408 57.76 8.09 24.20
C PRO A 408 57.63 6.99 25.27
N PRO A 409 57.83 7.32 26.57
CA PRO A 409 57.74 6.35 27.67
C PRO A 409 56.33 5.77 27.86
N ASP A 410 55.28 6.51 27.47
CA ASP A 410 53.89 6.02 27.39
C ASP A 410 53.30 6.30 25.99
N PRO A 411 53.55 5.42 25.00
CA PRO A 411 53.05 5.59 23.64
C PRO A 411 51.54 5.73 23.53
N LYS A 412 50.78 4.99 24.35
CA LYS A 412 49.31 4.99 24.34
C LYS A 412 48.78 6.33 24.86
N GLY A 413 49.26 6.79 26.02
CA GLY A 413 48.83 8.06 26.60
C GLY A 413 49.23 9.29 25.79
N TYR A 414 50.45 9.32 25.23
CA TYR A 414 50.92 10.43 24.38
C TYR A 414 50.08 10.55 23.10
N TYR A 415 49.72 9.41 22.50
CA TYR A 415 48.89 9.39 21.30
C TYR A 415 47.45 9.82 21.57
N ARG A 416 46.88 9.50 22.73
CA ARG A 416 45.56 10.03 23.15
C ARG A 416 45.53 11.56 23.20
N VAL A 417 46.55 12.19 23.77
CA VAL A 417 46.65 13.65 23.83
C VAL A 417 46.81 14.24 22.42
N LEU A 418 47.68 13.64 21.59
CA LEU A 418 47.89 14.09 20.21
C LEU A 418 46.60 13.98 19.37
N LEU A 419 45.91 12.86 19.44
CA LEU A 419 44.66 12.61 18.69
C LEU A 419 43.53 13.55 19.16
N SER A 420 43.38 13.76 20.46
CA SER A 420 42.41 14.75 20.98
C SER A 420 42.68 16.15 20.44
N LYS A 421 43.95 16.57 20.39
CA LYS A 421 44.32 17.89 19.84
C LYS A 421 44.05 18.01 18.35
N CYS A 422 44.26 16.94 17.58
CA CYS A 422 43.90 16.90 16.17
C CYS A 422 42.40 17.09 15.97
N ILE A 423 41.57 16.36 16.73
CA ILE A 423 40.11 16.50 16.68
C ILE A 423 39.68 17.91 17.10
N ASP A 424 40.24 18.46 18.18
CA ASP A 424 39.93 19.83 18.64
C ASP A 424 40.26 20.90 17.60
N HIS A 425 41.41 20.76 16.93
CA HIS A 425 41.84 21.68 15.88
C HIS A 425 40.92 21.60 14.66
N ASP A 426 40.63 20.39 14.18
CA ASP A 426 39.82 20.17 12.98
C ASP A 426 38.33 20.51 13.20
N ILE A 427 37.82 20.40 14.45
CA ILE A 427 36.50 20.90 14.84
C ILE A 427 36.44 22.44 14.76
N SER A 428 37.51 23.13 15.16
CA SER A 428 37.58 24.60 15.19
C SER A 428 37.72 25.28 13.82
N ILE A 429 38.13 24.55 12.79
CA ILE A 429 38.26 25.05 11.42
C ILE A 429 36.90 24.90 10.72
N GLU A 430 36.13 25.99 10.66
CA GLU A 430 34.75 26.05 10.14
C GLU A 430 34.62 25.86 8.61
N SER A 431 35.71 25.70 7.85
CA SER A 431 35.64 25.52 6.40
C SER A 431 35.37 24.06 6.02
N SER A 432 34.13 23.78 5.61
CA SER A 432 33.64 22.50 5.04
C SER A 432 34.44 21.94 3.85
N GLU A 433 35.45 22.66 3.32
CA GLU A 433 36.22 22.24 2.15
C GLU A 433 37.43 21.34 2.47
N GLU A 434 37.91 21.29 3.72
CA GLU A 434 39.08 20.48 4.11
C GLU A 434 38.75 19.19 4.89
N ARG A 435 37.51 19.03 5.38
CA ARG A 435 37.06 17.79 6.01
C ARG A 435 36.82 16.73 4.93
N THR A 436 37.50 15.60 5.05
CA THR A 436 37.17 14.42 4.24
C THR A 436 35.76 13.97 4.58
N LYS A 437 34.90 13.75 3.57
CA LYS A 437 33.48 13.34 3.73
C LYS A 437 33.21 12.06 4.55
N ALA A 438 34.23 11.44 5.13
CA ALA A 438 34.18 10.18 5.85
C ALA A 438 34.81 10.22 7.26
N THR A 439 35.53 11.30 7.63
CA THR A 439 36.21 11.40 8.94
C THR A 439 36.18 12.83 9.47
N VAL A 440 36.20 12.97 10.79
CA VAL A 440 36.24 14.28 11.48
C VAL A 440 37.62 14.94 11.36
N LEU A 441 38.64 14.18 10.94
CA LEU A 441 40.04 14.61 10.84
C LEU A 441 40.38 15.19 9.46
N SER A 442 41.21 16.22 9.43
CA SER A 442 41.80 16.75 8.20
C SER A 442 42.91 15.85 7.66
N LYS A 443 43.18 15.93 6.35
CA LYS A 443 44.26 15.15 5.70
C LYS A 443 45.63 15.42 6.34
N SER A 444 45.88 16.66 6.74
CA SER A 444 47.10 17.06 7.44
C SER A 444 47.23 16.43 8.83
N SER A 445 46.14 16.37 9.60
CA SER A 445 46.11 15.70 10.91
C SER A 445 46.33 14.19 10.77
N GLU A 446 45.72 13.55 9.77
CA GLU A 446 45.91 12.11 9.51
C GLU A 446 47.36 11.75 9.16
N GLU A 447 48.06 12.59 8.37
CA GLU A 447 49.47 12.36 8.02
C GLU A 447 50.37 12.45 9.26
N VAL A 448 50.17 13.45 10.14
CA VAL A 448 50.92 13.58 11.41
C VAL A 448 50.69 12.37 12.31
N LEU A 449 49.42 11.95 12.47
CA LEU A 449 49.06 10.80 13.28
C LEU A 449 49.70 9.52 12.74
N LYS A 450 49.71 9.33 11.42
CA LYS A 450 50.34 8.19 10.73
C LYS A 450 51.82 8.06 11.03
N GLU A 451 52.54 9.16 10.90
CA GLU A 451 53.98 9.19 11.15
C GLU A 451 54.32 8.93 12.64
N CYS A 452 53.45 9.36 13.56
CA CYS A 452 53.60 9.10 14.99
C CYS A 452 53.27 7.65 15.36
N PHE A 453 52.12 7.11 14.93
CA PHE A 453 51.71 5.78 15.37
C PHE A 453 52.56 4.65 14.79
N LEU A 454 53.09 4.80 13.58
CA LEU A 454 53.99 3.81 12.96
C LEU A 454 55.29 3.69 13.75
N ARG A 455 55.83 4.82 14.22
CA ARG A 455 57.09 4.87 14.96
C ARG A 455 56.89 4.53 16.43
N TRP A 456 55.74 4.88 17.02
CA TRP A 456 55.37 4.60 18.40
C TRP A 456 54.80 3.19 18.63
N ARG A 457 54.69 2.38 17.56
CA ARG A 457 54.27 0.95 17.62
C ARG A 457 52.88 0.74 18.22
N LEU A 458 51.93 1.58 17.82
CA LEU A 458 50.54 1.44 18.29
C LEU A 458 49.76 0.46 17.41
N SER A 459 49.07 -0.48 18.06
CA SER A 459 48.22 -1.46 17.38
C SER A 459 47.09 -0.76 16.61
N SER A 460 46.68 -1.33 15.48
CA SER A 460 45.51 -0.83 14.73
C SER A 460 44.23 -0.82 15.57
N PRO A 461 43.91 -1.91 16.31
CA PRO A 461 42.76 -1.95 17.22
C PRO A 461 42.73 -0.80 18.22
N TYR A 462 43.85 -0.54 18.91
CA TYR A 462 43.91 0.53 19.92
C TYR A 462 43.62 1.91 19.33
N ARG A 463 44.17 2.22 18.14
CA ARG A 463 43.96 3.51 17.47
C ARG A 463 42.50 3.71 17.06
N ALA A 464 41.89 2.66 16.53
CA ALA A 464 40.50 2.70 16.07
C ALA A 464 39.52 2.89 17.23
N VAL A 465 39.70 2.12 18.33
CA VAL A 465 38.88 2.27 19.55
C VAL A 465 39.07 3.64 20.19
N LEU A 466 40.30 4.14 20.26
CA LEU A 466 40.61 5.45 20.83
C LEU A 466 39.99 6.60 20.03
N TYR A 467 40.01 6.53 18.71
CA TYR A 467 39.35 7.51 17.85
C TYR A 467 37.84 7.55 18.13
N LEU A 468 37.21 6.38 18.21
CA LEU A 468 35.79 6.26 18.50
C LEU A 468 35.43 6.79 19.90
N ASP A 469 36.24 6.48 20.92
CA ASP A 469 36.09 7.00 22.30
C ASP A 469 36.18 8.53 22.35
N LEU A 470 37.15 9.13 21.64
CA LEU A 470 37.31 10.58 21.62
C LEU A 470 36.19 11.28 20.86
N VAL A 471 35.75 10.75 19.71
CA VAL A 471 34.58 11.29 18.99
C VAL A 471 33.33 11.23 19.87
N LYS A 472 33.12 10.11 20.58
CA LYS A 472 32.01 9.97 21.53
C LYS A 472 32.07 11.00 22.66
N GLN A 473 33.24 11.23 23.25
CA GLN A 473 33.39 12.26 24.30
C GLN A 473 33.08 13.68 23.78
N LYS A 474 33.35 13.96 22.50
CA LYS A 474 33.03 15.24 21.86
C LYS A 474 31.53 15.35 21.53
N TYR A 475 30.89 14.23 21.18
CA TYR A 475 29.45 14.13 21.05
C TYR A 475 28.73 14.39 22.40
N ASP A 476 29.18 13.75 23.48
CA ASP A 476 28.63 13.99 24.84
C ASP A 476 28.80 15.45 25.30
N ALA A 477 29.78 16.16 24.76
CA ALA A 477 30.04 17.58 25.03
C ALA A 477 29.25 18.53 24.10
N GLU A 478 28.34 17.99 23.28
CA GLU A 478 27.53 18.72 22.29
C GLU A 478 28.35 19.46 21.21
N GLN A 479 29.59 19.02 20.97
CA GLN A 479 30.49 19.62 19.97
C GLN A 479 30.41 18.95 18.59
N LEU A 480 29.88 17.73 18.53
CA LEU A 480 29.70 16.94 17.32
C LEU A 480 28.26 16.44 17.21
N SER A 481 27.81 16.19 15.98
CA SER A 481 26.49 15.63 15.70
C SER A 481 26.52 14.10 15.74
N PHE A 482 25.35 13.46 15.80
CA PHE A 482 25.25 11.99 15.72
C PHE A 482 25.65 11.47 14.32
N GLU A 483 25.62 12.31 13.27
CA GLU A 483 26.18 11.97 11.94
C GLU A 483 27.68 11.72 12.01
N ASP A 484 28.41 12.57 12.74
CA ASP A 484 29.86 12.44 12.94
C ASP A 484 30.19 11.15 13.73
N LEU A 485 29.34 10.76 14.67
CA LEU A 485 29.46 9.52 15.43
C LEU A 485 29.23 8.28 14.53
N LYS A 486 28.22 8.33 13.66
CA LYS A 486 27.91 7.29 12.67
C LYS A 486 29.07 7.08 11.70
N ASP A 487 29.64 8.17 11.18
CA ASP A 487 30.79 8.10 10.27
C ASP A 487 32.07 7.61 10.96
N ALA A 488 32.25 7.94 12.24
CA ALA A 488 33.31 7.35 13.05
C ALA A 488 33.13 5.83 13.23
N MET A 489 31.90 5.35 13.47
CA MET A 489 31.60 3.91 13.51
C MET A 489 31.83 3.22 12.16
N ARG A 490 31.38 3.82 11.04
CA ARG A 490 31.65 3.28 9.69
C ARG A 490 33.15 3.20 9.40
N THR A 491 33.92 4.17 9.87
CA THR A 491 35.38 4.19 9.74
C THR A 491 36.02 3.10 10.60
N PHE A 492 35.53 2.90 11.82
CA PHE A 492 35.95 1.83 12.71
C PHE A 492 35.72 0.44 12.06
N ASP A 493 34.54 0.19 11.51
CA ASP A 493 34.20 -1.08 10.84
C ASP A 493 35.14 -1.36 9.65
N ASN A 494 35.31 -0.35 8.79
CA ASN A 494 36.07 -0.49 7.55
C ASN A 494 37.58 -0.67 7.77
N LYS A 495 38.16 -0.01 8.78
CA LYS A 495 39.61 -0.04 9.03
C LYS A 495 40.02 -1.18 9.98
N SER A 496 39.20 -1.51 10.98
CA SER A 496 39.62 -2.45 12.05
C SER A 496 39.50 -3.92 11.64
N PHE A 497 38.40 -4.32 11.00
CA PHE A 497 38.14 -5.72 10.64
C PHE A 497 38.77 -6.16 9.31
N LYS A 498 39.24 -5.22 8.48
CA LYS A 498 40.01 -5.54 7.26
C LYS A 498 41.48 -5.84 7.55
N GLU A 499 42.02 -5.31 8.66
CA GLU A 499 43.46 -5.40 8.98
C GLU A 499 43.80 -6.55 9.94
N LEU A 500 42.96 -6.82 10.95
CA LEU A 500 43.16 -7.91 11.91
C LEU A 500 41.84 -8.58 12.31
N ASP A 501 41.84 -9.91 12.37
CA ASP A 501 40.76 -10.69 12.97
C ASP A 501 40.66 -10.40 14.48
N LEU A 502 39.44 -10.36 15.00
CA LEU A 502 39.13 -10.10 16.41
C LEU A 502 39.81 -11.11 17.34
N ALA A 503 40.00 -12.35 16.86
CA ALA A 503 40.73 -13.42 17.54
C ALA A 503 42.19 -13.04 17.88
N ASP A 504 42.81 -12.15 17.11
CA ASP A 504 44.20 -11.73 17.26
C ASP A 504 44.39 -10.46 18.12
N TRP A 505 43.30 -9.87 18.64
CA TRP A 505 43.36 -8.65 19.45
C TRP A 505 43.89 -8.92 20.86
N THR A 506 44.54 -7.93 21.46
CA THR A 506 44.99 -8.00 22.86
C THR A 506 43.80 -7.95 23.83
N ILE A 507 43.93 -8.56 25.01
CA ILE A 507 42.86 -8.59 26.03
C ILE A 507 42.47 -7.15 26.41
N ASN A 508 43.45 -6.28 26.65
CA ASN A 508 43.24 -4.88 27.00
C ASN A 508 42.51 -4.09 25.91
N ASP A 509 42.81 -4.33 24.63
CA ASP A 509 42.14 -3.63 23.52
C ASP A 509 40.69 -4.14 23.35
N ARG A 510 40.40 -5.41 23.68
CA ARG A 510 39.04 -5.97 23.69
C ARG A 510 38.18 -5.40 24.82
N GLU A 511 38.71 -5.33 26.04
CA GLU A 511 38.03 -4.69 27.18
C GLU A 511 37.79 -3.20 26.91
N TYR A 512 38.75 -2.52 26.28
CA TYR A 512 38.59 -1.12 25.91
C TYR A 512 37.50 -0.92 24.85
N LEU A 513 37.44 -1.79 23.83
CA LEU A 513 36.37 -1.79 22.84
C LEU A 513 35.00 -1.95 23.51
N LEU A 514 34.86 -2.93 24.39
CA LEU A 514 33.61 -3.23 25.08
C LEU A 514 33.10 -2.02 25.87
N ARG A 515 33.97 -1.38 26.65
CA ARG A 515 33.63 -0.18 27.42
C ARG A 515 33.18 1.00 26.53
N VAL A 516 33.76 1.15 25.34
CA VAL A 516 33.38 2.21 24.39
C VAL A 516 32.05 1.86 23.71
N PHE A 517 31.86 0.59 23.34
CA PHE A 517 30.62 0.09 22.75
C PHE A 517 29.43 0.19 23.70
N GLU A 518 29.59 -0.11 24.99
CA GLU A 518 28.54 0.11 26.00
C GLU A 518 28.13 1.58 26.08
N GLN A 519 29.11 2.48 26.05
CA GLN A 519 28.84 3.92 26.08
C GLN A 519 28.14 4.42 24.81
N LEU A 520 28.51 3.90 23.64
CA LEU A 520 27.85 4.21 22.38
C LEU A 520 26.44 3.63 22.31
N ASN A 521 26.27 2.39 22.77
CA ASN A 521 24.98 1.73 22.86
C ASN A 521 24.01 2.56 23.70
N ASN A 522 24.44 3.01 24.88
CA ASN A 522 23.62 3.89 25.73
C ASN A 522 23.30 5.25 25.07
N ALA A 523 24.27 5.85 24.37
CA ALA A 523 24.04 7.12 23.66
C ALA A 523 23.04 6.96 22.50
N ALA A 524 23.18 5.88 21.71
CA ALA A 524 22.26 5.57 20.62
C ALA A 524 20.87 5.17 21.13
N LEU A 525 20.77 4.42 22.24
CA LEU A 525 19.50 4.09 22.89
C LEU A 525 18.78 5.34 23.40
N ASN A 526 19.48 6.29 24.03
CA ASN A 526 18.89 7.56 24.46
C ASN A 526 18.37 8.39 23.27
N GLN A 527 19.16 8.47 22.20
CA GLN A 527 18.75 9.17 20.97
C GLN A 527 17.53 8.51 20.31
N LEU A 528 17.48 7.17 20.35
CA LEU A 528 16.33 6.41 19.88
C LEU A 528 15.11 6.64 20.78
N ALA A 529 15.28 6.69 22.10
CA ALA A 529 14.21 7.00 23.05
C ALA A 529 13.60 8.38 22.77
N ASP A 530 14.43 9.40 22.54
CA ASP A 530 13.97 10.76 22.20
C ASP A 530 13.23 10.80 20.85
N ALA A 531 13.72 10.06 19.85
CA ALA A 531 13.05 9.92 18.56
C ALA A 531 11.70 9.20 18.70
N LEU A 532 11.65 8.13 19.49
CA LEU A 532 10.45 7.35 19.79
C LEU A 532 9.44 8.13 20.64
N ALA A 533 9.89 8.98 21.57
CA ALA A 533 9.02 9.86 22.34
C ALA A 533 8.21 10.82 21.44
N ASN A 534 8.73 11.10 20.23
CA ASN A 534 8.09 11.91 19.21
C ASN A 534 7.89 11.15 17.89
N TYR A 535 7.56 9.85 17.96
CA TYR A 535 7.45 8.97 16.78
C TYR A 535 6.52 9.50 15.67
N TYR A 536 5.52 10.32 16.02
CA TYR A 536 4.55 10.91 15.10
C TYR A 536 5.13 12.07 14.26
N ARG A 537 6.26 12.67 14.69
CA ARG A 537 6.99 13.73 13.98
C ARG A 537 8.35 13.28 13.45
N ALA A 538 8.95 12.26 14.04
CA ALA A 538 10.25 11.75 13.66
C ALA A 538 10.28 11.28 12.19
N LYS A 539 11.41 11.53 11.50
CA LYS A 539 11.66 11.06 10.13
C LYS A 539 12.08 9.58 10.19
N PRO A 540 11.46 8.67 9.41
CA PRO A 540 11.83 7.25 9.38
C PRO A 540 13.32 7.02 9.12
N GLU A 541 13.89 7.74 8.15
CA GLU A 541 15.31 7.67 7.79
C GLU A 541 16.24 7.91 8.99
N TRP A 542 15.89 8.84 9.87
CA TRP A 542 16.69 9.16 11.05
C TRP A 542 16.65 8.04 12.11
N MET A 543 15.50 7.40 12.28
CA MET A 543 15.37 6.26 13.19
C MET A 543 16.11 5.03 12.65
N ASP A 544 16.01 4.76 11.34
CA ASP A 544 16.73 3.67 10.68
C ASP A 544 18.25 3.81 10.80
N GLU A 545 18.76 5.06 10.77
CA GLU A 545 20.19 5.32 10.98
C GLU A 545 20.67 5.00 12.41
N ILE A 546 19.87 5.31 13.42
CA ILE A 546 20.18 4.98 14.82
C ILE A 546 20.07 3.48 15.05
N ILE A 547 19.04 2.83 14.48
CA ILE A 547 18.85 1.39 14.52
C ILE A 547 20.05 0.67 13.89
N GLY A 548 20.50 1.11 12.71
CA GLY A 548 21.67 0.52 12.05
C GLY A 548 22.97 0.64 12.85
N VAL A 549 23.10 1.65 13.72
CA VAL A 549 24.20 1.75 14.68
C VAL A 549 24.06 0.70 15.79
N LEU A 550 22.87 0.56 16.38
CA LEU A 550 22.60 -0.42 17.44
C LEU A 550 22.75 -1.87 16.95
N GLU A 551 22.23 -2.19 15.76
CA GLU A 551 22.36 -3.51 15.14
C GLU A 551 23.85 -3.88 14.97
N LYS A 552 24.67 -2.98 14.44
CA LYS A 552 26.11 -3.20 14.28
C LYS A 552 26.86 -3.42 15.59
N ILE A 553 26.49 -2.68 16.65
CA ILE A 553 27.09 -2.89 17.98
C ILE A 553 26.69 -4.28 18.49
N SER A 554 25.44 -4.69 18.30
CA SER A 554 24.92 -5.99 18.72
C SER A 554 25.47 -7.18 17.93
N GLU A 555 25.76 -7.01 16.64
CA GLU A 555 26.38 -8.03 15.77
C GLU A 555 27.83 -8.33 16.15
N ASN A 556 28.48 -7.44 16.92
CA ASN A 556 29.86 -7.64 17.32
C ASN A 556 29.99 -8.82 18.29
N PRO A 557 30.82 -9.83 18.00
CA PRO A 557 30.88 -11.05 18.80
C PRO A 557 31.49 -10.85 20.21
N ILE A 558 32.25 -9.77 20.45
CA ILE A 558 32.70 -9.43 21.83
C ILE A 558 31.54 -8.85 22.63
N PHE A 559 30.75 -7.97 22.02
CA PHE A 559 29.61 -7.34 22.68
C PHE A 559 28.49 -8.36 22.94
N SER A 560 28.17 -9.19 21.94
CA SER A 560 27.15 -10.25 22.04
C SER A 560 27.49 -11.33 23.08
N HIS A 561 28.78 -11.62 23.32
CA HIS A 561 29.19 -12.59 24.35
C HIS A 561 28.91 -12.11 25.77
N GLU A 562 29.15 -10.83 26.05
CA GLU A 562 28.93 -10.23 27.38
C GLU A 562 27.48 -9.74 27.58
N HIS A 563 26.79 -9.39 26.49
CA HIS A 563 25.39 -8.96 26.47
C HIS A 563 24.53 -9.91 25.62
N PRO A 564 24.22 -11.13 26.12
CA PRO A 564 23.55 -12.18 25.35
C PRO A 564 22.06 -11.93 25.08
N ASP A 565 21.41 -11.02 25.81
CA ASP A 565 20.01 -10.65 25.59
C ASP A 565 19.85 -9.15 25.29
N PRO A 566 19.90 -8.75 24.01
CA PRO A 566 19.60 -7.38 23.61
C PRO A 566 18.18 -6.93 24.00
N ALA A 567 17.23 -7.87 24.20
CA ALA A 567 15.82 -7.57 24.42
C ALA A 567 15.55 -6.81 25.74
N GLU A 568 16.37 -7.01 26.77
CA GLU A 568 16.21 -6.36 28.07
C GLU A 568 16.32 -4.82 27.97
N TYR A 569 17.19 -4.32 27.09
CA TYR A 569 17.38 -2.88 26.85
C TYR A 569 16.24 -2.24 26.04
N PHE A 570 15.49 -3.04 25.28
CA PHE A 570 14.37 -2.55 24.45
C PHE A 570 13.06 -2.40 25.24
N GLY A 571 12.95 -2.99 26.44
CA GLY A 571 11.77 -2.85 27.30
C GLY A 571 11.51 -1.39 27.73
N ASP A 572 12.57 -0.65 28.06
CA ASP A 572 12.46 0.78 28.43
C ASP A 572 12.01 1.67 27.25
N LEU A 573 12.39 1.28 26.02
CA LEU A 573 11.96 1.95 24.80
C LEU A 573 10.48 1.67 24.51
N GLU A 574 9.98 0.47 24.78
CA GLU A 574 8.55 0.16 24.71
C GLU A 574 7.75 1.06 25.67
N ILE A 575 8.18 1.18 26.93
CA ILE A 575 7.56 2.08 27.93
C ILE A 575 7.55 3.54 27.44
N THR A 576 8.62 3.98 26.79
CA THR A 576 8.72 5.33 26.21
C THR A 576 7.67 5.55 25.11
N VAL A 577 7.51 4.57 24.20
CA VAL A 577 6.46 4.61 23.16
C VAL A 577 5.06 4.57 23.78
N GLU A 578 4.85 3.76 24.81
CA GLU A 578 3.58 3.71 25.54
C GLU A 578 3.21 5.07 26.13
N GLY A 579 4.15 5.74 26.82
CA GLY A 579 3.97 7.08 27.38
C GLY A 579 3.67 8.12 26.30
N ALA A 580 4.43 8.10 25.21
CA ALA A 580 4.22 8.98 24.07
C ALA A 580 2.85 8.80 23.41
N ALA A 581 2.37 7.55 23.27
CA ALA A 581 1.05 7.26 22.72
C ALA A 581 -0.09 7.82 23.58
N VAL A 582 0.06 7.79 24.91
CA VAL A 582 -0.90 8.38 25.86
C VAL A 582 -0.89 9.90 25.78
N THR A 583 0.28 10.56 25.77
CA THR A 583 0.36 12.02 25.59
C THR A 583 -0.26 12.44 24.26
N ARG A 584 0.02 11.67 23.20
CA ARG A 584 -0.50 11.95 21.86
C ARG A 584 -2.02 11.83 21.77
N TRP A 585 -2.64 10.92 22.54
CA TRP A 585 -4.09 10.84 22.66
C TRP A 585 -4.71 12.17 23.11
N TYR A 586 -4.16 12.79 24.17
CA TYR A 586 -4.66 14.06 24.68
C TYR A 586 -4.51 15.21 23.66
N ASP A 587 -3.45 15.20 22.86
CA ASP A 587 -3.30 16.17 21.76
C ASP A 587 -4.39 15.98 20.69
N ILE A 588 -4.66 14.72 20.30
CA ILE A 588 -5.70 14.39 19.31
C ILE A 588 -7.06 14.84 19.82
N ASP A 589 -7.43 14.47 21.05
CA ASP A 589 -8.69 14.84 21.70
C ASP A 589 -8.83 16.36 21.85
N ALA A 590 -7.76 17.06 22.28
CA ALA A 590 -7.75 18.52 22.37
C ALA A 590 -7.92 19.20 21.01
N THR A 591 -7.42 18.59 19.92
CA THR A 591 -7.68 19.13 18.58
C THR A 591 -9.06 18.80 18.06
N ALA A 592 -9.63 17.63 18.38
CA ALA A 592 -10.99 17.25 17.99
C ALA A 592 -12.02 18.15 18.69
N SER A 593 -11.79 18.46 19.97
CA SER A 593 -12.67 19.27 20.81
C SER A 593 -12.69 20.77 20.48
N LYS A 594 -11.78 21.28 19.64
CA LYS A 594 -11.67 22.73 19.35
C LYS A 594 -12.72 23.25 18.36
N ASP A 595 -13.18 22.39 17.45
CA ASP A 595 -13.97 22.82 16.30
C ASP A 595 -15.47 22.51 16.44
N GLU A 596 -15.88 21.71 17.45
CA GLU A 596 -17.20 21.10 17.50
C GLU A 596 -17.92 21.34 18.83
N LYS A 597 -19.23 21.64 18.75
CA LYS A 597 -20.10 21.97 19.90
C LYS A 597 -20.93 20.79 20.43
N ASP A 598 -21.01 19.72 19.66
CA ASP A 598 -21.86 18.55 19.93
C ASP A 598 -21.01 17.30 20.17
N ASP A 599 -21.43 16.44 21.10
CA ASP A 599 -20.68 15.26 21.54
C ASP A 599 -20.50 14.24 20.40
N LEU A 600 -21.51 14.06 19.54
CA LEU A 600 -21.45 13.14 18.41
C LEU A 600 -20.44 13.61 17.36
N SER A 601 -20.47 14.90 17.03
CA SER A 601 -19.52 15.49 16.08
C SER A 601 -18.09 15.31 16.61
N ARG A 602 -17.85 15.63 17.89
CA ARG A 602 -16.56 15.46 18.57
C ARG A 602 -16.01 14.04 18.42
N LEU A 603 -16.87 13.03 18.62
CA LEU A 603 -16.49 11.63 18.47
C LEU A 603 -16.15 11.26 17.03
N ILE A 604 -16.90 11.78 16.04
CA ILE A 604 -16.63 11.57 14.63
C ILE A 604 -15.26 12.16 14.25
N ALA A 605 -15.01 13.42 14.62
CA ALA A 605 -13.73 14.09 14.34
C ALA A 605 -12.56 13.39 15.04
N LEU A 606 -12.77 12.94 16.28
CA LEU A 606 -11.78 12.20 17.05
C LEU A 606 -11.47 10.85 16.38
N ALA A 607 -12.49 10.10 15.96
CA ALA A 607 -12.32 8.84 15.25
C ALA A 607 -11.59 9.03 13.92
N ASP A 608 -11.92 10.08 13.15
CA ASP A 608 -11.25 10.40 11.89
C ASP A 608 -9.77 10.75 12.08
N LYS A 609 -9.46 11.59 13.06
CA LYS A 609 -8.07 11.97 13.37
C LYS A 609 -7.27 10.75 13.82
N LEU A 610 -7.86 9.90 14.65
CA LEU A 610 -7.26 8.65 15.11
C LEU A 610 -7.00 7.69 13.94
N ILE A 611 -7.98 7.46 13.05
CA ILE A 611 -7.82 6.61 11.86
C ILE A 611 -6.71 7.14 10.97
N LYS A 612 -6.71 8.44 10.63
CA LYS A 612 -5.68 9.06 9.78
C LYS A 612 -4.29 8.92 10.36
N GLU A 613 -4.13 9.11 11.67
CA GLU A 613 -2.85 8.95 12.34
C GLU A 613 -2.38 7.49 12.31
N LEU A 614 -3.24 6.54 12.68
CA LEU A 614 -2.93 5.11 12.66
C LEU A 614 -2.58 4.60 11.27
N GLU A 615 -3.30 5.05 10.22
CA GLU A 615 -2.96 4.71 8.84
C GLU A 615 -1.62 5.30 8.41
N THR A 616 -1.29 6.51 8.87
CA THR A 616 0.02 7.14 8.63
C THR A 616 1.13 6.35 9.34
N LEU A 617 0.91 5.91 10.57
CA LEU A 617 1.86 5.10 11.32
C LEU A 617 2.07 3.72 10.68
N LEU A 618 1.01 3.05 10.23
CA LEU A 618 1.10 1.78 9.52
C LEU A 618 1.85 1.90 8.19
N LYS A 619 1.79 3.06 7.52
CA LYS A 619 2.58 3.33 6.31
C LYS A 619 4.05 3.58 6.62
N ARG A 620 4.34 4.29 7.72
CA ARG A 620 5.70 4.65 8.15
C ARG A 620 6.46 3.48 8.77
N PHE A 621 5.82 2.70 9.62
CA PHE A 621 6.43 1.61 10.39
C PHE A 621 5.80 0.27 10.02
N LYS A 622 6.24 -0.31 8.89
CA LYS A 622 5.70 -1.57 8.37
C LYS A 622 6.21 -2.81 9.10
N ALA A 623 7.42 -2.74 9.63
CA ALA A 623 8.08 -3.82 10.37
C ALA A 623 8.29 -3.41 11.83
N PRO A 624 8.32 -4.37 12.77
CA PRO A 624 8.75 -4.10 14.14
C PRO A 624 10.20 -3.61 14.15
N ILE A 625 10.47 -2.55 14.90
CA ILE A 625 11.82 -2.06 15.14
C ILE A 625 12.55 -3.08 16.01
N MET A 626 13.78 -3.44 15.63
CA MET A 626 14.62 -4.43 16.33
C MET A 626 13.93 -5.78 16.57
N SER A 627 12.98 -6.16 15.70
CA SER A 627 12.14 -7.37 15.81
C SER A 627 11.28 -7.48 17.08
N SER A 628 11.21 -6.44 17.92
CA SER A 628 10.51 -6.44 19.21
C SER A 628 9.45 -5.34 19.34
N ILE A 629 9.73 -4.12 18.88
CA ILE A 629 8.87 -2.95 19.12
C ILE A 629 8.00 -2.66 17.89
N PHE A 630 6.70 -2.95 17.96
CA PHE A 630 5.75 -2.60 16.91
C PHE A 630 4.94 -1.35 17.28
N ILE A 631 5.45 -0.16 16.88
CA ILE A 631 4.88 1.16 17.23
C ILE A 631 3.37 1.26 16.95
N PRO A 632 2.84 0.90 15.75
CA PRO A 632 1.40 1.00 15.48
C PRO A 632 0.55 0.13 16.41
N GLY A 633 1.04 -1.06 16.77
CA GLY A 633 0.34 -1.96 17.71
C GLY A 633 0.33 -1.42 19.13
N ILE A 634 1.44 -0.83 19.59
CA ILE A 634 1.53 -0.19 20.92
C ILE A 634 0.59 1.02 20.98
N ALA A 635 0.59 1.88 19.95
CA ALA A 635 -0.31 3.03 19.86
C ALA A 635 -1.79 2.59 19.90
N LEU A 636 -2.17 1.58 19.11
CA LEU A 636 -3.50 0.97 19.15
C LEU A 636 -3.87 0.47 20.56
N THR A 637 -2.94 -0.21 21.24
CA THR A 637 -3.16 -0.79 22.57
C THR A 637 -3.48 0.27 23.62
N LYS A 638 -2.84 1.44 23.53
CA LYS A 638 -3.02 2.52 24.51
C LYS A 638 -4.15 3.46 24.15
N GLN A 639 -4.32 3.84 22.89
CA GLN A 639 -5.29 4.85 22.46
C GLN A 639 -6.71 4.32 22.36
N ILE A 640 -6.90 3.08 21.91
CA ILE A 640 -8.23 2.50 21.71
C ILE A 640 -9.05 2.39 23.01
N PRO A 641 -8.49 1.97 24.17
CA PRO A 641 -9.23 1.97 25.43
C PRO A 641 -9.81 3.34 25.82
N TYR A 642 -9.06 4.43 25.60
CA TYR A 642 -9.58 5.79 25.84
C TYR A 642 -10.71 6.13 24.88
N PHE A 643 -10.58 5.76 23.60
CA PHE A 643 -11.67 5.92 22.64
C PHE A 643 -12.93 5.14 23.03
N THR A 644 -12.78 3.89 23.47
CA THR A 644 -13.92 3.08 23.91
C THR A 644 -14.59 3.67 25.15
N LEU A 645 -13.84 4.32 26.04
CA LEU A 645 -14.40 5.02 27.20
C LEU A 645 -15.25 6.23 26.77
N GLU A 646 -14.75 7.03 25.83
CA GLU A 646 -15.52 8.16 25.27
C GLU A 646 -16.79 7.69 24.55
N MET A 647 -16.72 6.57 23.83
CA MET A 647 -17.89 5.91 23.22
C MET A 647 -18.90 5.43 24.28
N GLU A 648 -18.43 4.83 25.38
CA GLU A 648 -19.31 4.43 26.48
C GLU A 648 -19.95 5.63 27.17
N ASN A 649 -19.21 6.73 27.37
CA ASN A 649 -19.75 7.97 27.93
C ASN A 649 -20.86 8.55 27.05
N TRP A 650 -20.63 8.59 25.74
CA TRP A 650 -21.66 9.04 24.79
C TRP A 650 -22.86 8.11 24.78
N ALA A 651 -22.67 6.78 24.74
CA ALA A 651 -23.76 5.81 24.71
C ALA A 651 -24.70 5.86 25.94
N HIS A 652 -24.19 6.32 27.09
CA HIS A 652 -25.00 6.54 28.30
C HIS A 652 -25.55 7.98 28.43
N SER A 653 -25.22 8.87 27.51
CA SER A 653 -25.74 10.24 27.50
C SER A 653 -27.21 10.26 27.08
N ASN A 654 -27.97 11.23 27.58
CA ASN A 654 -29.38 11.39 27.20
C ASN A 654 -29.56 11.80 25.72
N ASN A 655 -28.50 12.31 25.08
CA ASN A 655 -28.52 12.85 23.72
C ASN A 655 -28.52 11.76 22.63
N VAL A 656 -28.20 10.51 22.98
CA VAL A 656 -28.10 9.38 22.02
C VAL A 656 -29.42 9.15 21.27
N ARG A 657 -30.56 9.30 21.95
CA ARG A 657 -31.87 9.06 21.34
C ARG A 657 -32.31 10.16 20.37
N GLU A 658 -31.68 11.33 20.44
CA GLU A 658 -31.98 12.49 19.59
C GLU A 658 -30.94 12.68 18.50
N ALA A 659 -29.81 11.98 18.58
CA ALA A 659 -28.73 12.02 17.59
C ALA A 659 -29.24 11.80 16.16
N PRO A 660 -28.74 12.58 15.17
CA PRO A 660 -29.02 12.38 13.75
C PRO A 660 -28.61 10.98 13.31
N ILE A 661 -29.49 10.31 12.57
CA ILE A 661 -29.30 8.91 12.16
C ILE A 661 -28.08 8.78 11.24
N ASP A 662 -27.95 9.65 10.23
CA ASP A 662 -26.85 9.60 9.26
C ASP A 662 -25.48 9.80 9.91
N SER A 663 -25.35 10.83 10.76
CA SER A 663 -24.10 11.08 11.52
C SER A 663 -23.76 9.92 12.47
N THR A 664 -24.77 9.27 13.05
CA THR A 664 -24.54 8.12 13.93
C THR A 664 -23.98 6.92 13.15
N PHE A 665 -24.45 6.68 11.92
CA PHE A 665 -23.91 5.61 11.09
C PHE A 665 -22.54 5.93 10.51
N ASP A 666 -22.22 7.21 10.24
CA ASP A 666 -20.85 7.61 9.91
C ASP A 666 -19.89 7.27 11.07
N LEU A 667 -20.31 7.54 12.32
CA LEU A 667 -19.57 7.10 13.50
C LEU A 667 -19.46 5.57 13.57
N TYR A 668 -20.52 4.82 13.29
CA TYR A 668 -20.50 3.35 13.25
C TYR A 668 -19.44 2.80 12.29
N HIS A 669 -19.37 3.33 11.06
CA HIS A 669 -18.39 2.88 10.08
C HIS A 669 -16.96 3.18 10.53
N LYS A 670 -16.71 4.35 11.14
CA LYS A 670 -15.41 4.70 11.72
C LYS A 670 -15.03 3.80 12.90
N VAL A 671 -15.96 3.53 13.82
CA VAL A 671 -15.75 2.61 14.95
C VAL A 671 -15.46 1.19 14.44
N SER A 672 -16.20 0.73 13.44
CA SER A 672 -15.99 -0.58 12.82
C SER A 672 -14.63 -0.67 12.14
N ARG A 673 -14.19 0.40 11.47
CA ARG A 673 -12.84 0.51 10.90
C ARG A 673 -11.76 0.44 11.98
N LEU A 674 -11.92 1.18 13.08
CA LEU A 674 -11.00 1.13 14.23
C LEU A 674 -10.93 -0.27 14.86
N LYS A 675 -12.08 -0.95 15.01
CA LYS A 675 -12.15 -2.34 15.48
C LYS A 675 -11.38 -3.29 14.55
N GLN A 676 -11.56 -3.17 13.22
CA GLN A 676 -10.82 -3.97 12.25
C GLN A 676 -9.31 -3.74 12.32
N MET A 677 -8.87 -2.48 12.44
CA MET A 677 -7.45 -2.14 12.61
C MET A 677 -6.87 -2.73 13.90
N TYR A 678 -7.62 -2.66 15.00
CA TYR A 678 -7.23 -3.25 16.29
C TYR A 678 -7.13 -4.77 16.21
N LEU A 679 -8.09 -5.46 15.58
CA LEU A 679 -8.06 -6.92 15.43
C LEU A 679 -6.89 -7.39 14.55
N LYS A 680 -6.52 -6.61 13.53
CA LYS A 680 -5.45 -6.97 12.60
C LYS A 680 -4.05 -6.67 13.14
N HIS A 681 -3.88 -5.55 13.85
CA HIS A 681 -2.57 -4.99 14.22
C HIS A 681 -2.36 -4.81 15.72
N GLY A 682 -3.39 -5.01 16.55
CA GLY A 682 -3.30 -4.95 18.00
C GLY A 682 -2.73 -6.23 18.64
N PRO A 683 -2.46 -6.20 19.95
CA PRO A 683 -1.88 -7.32 20.67
C PRO A 683 -2.90 -8.45 20.85
N ARG A 684 -2.51 -9.67 20.48
CA ARG A 684 -3.38 -10.88 20.54
C ARG A 684 -3.86 -11.24 21.96
N GLN A 685 -3.20 -10.73 23.00
CA GLN A 685 -3.42 -11.12 24.40
C GLN A 685 -4.43 -10.23 25.16
N LYS A 686 -4.77 -9.03 24.65
CA LYS A 686 -5.74 -8.12 25.30
C LYS A 686 -6.89 -7.83 24.36
N ALA A 687 -8.02 -8.52 24.54
CA ALA A 687 -9.25 -8.20 23.84
C ALA A 687 -9.83 -6.90 24.41
N VAL A 688 -9.75 -5.79 23.69
CA VAL A 688 -10.56 -4.61 24.00
C VAL A 688 -12.02 -4.95 23.69
N ASN A 689 -12.91 -4.66 24.64
CA ASN A 689 -14.33 -4.94 24.50
C ASN A 689 -15.01 -3.85 23.66
N PHE A 690 -14.93 -3.97 22.33
CA PHE A 690 -15.71 -3.14 21.41
C PHE A 690 -17.18 -3.57 21.46
N LYS A 691 -17.99 -2.91 22.29
CA LYS A 691 -19.43 -3.18 22.44
C LYS A 691 -20.28 -2.51 21.34
N VAL A 692 -19.86 -2.66 20.09
CA VAL A 692 -20.50 -2.06 18.90
C VAL A 692 -21.99 -2.36 18.88
N GLU A 693 -22.37 -3.62 19.18
CA GLU A 693 -23.78 -4.03 19.21
C GLU A 693 -24.60 -3.18 20.19
N SER A 694 -24.10 -3.00 21.41
CA SER A 694 -24.82 -2.25 22.45
C SER A 694 -24.94 -0.76 22.14
N TRP A 695 -23.91 -0.17 21.52
CA TRP A 695 -23.88 1.27 21.23
C TRP A 695 -24.81 1.65 20.08
N PHE A 696 -24.92 0.80 19.05
CA PHE A 696 -25.60 1.16 17.81
C PHE A 696 -26.97 0.47 17.59
N MET A 697 -27.32 -0.58 18.35
CA MET A 697 -28.58 -1.33 18.13
C MET A 697 -29.83 -0.44 18.21
N VAL A 698 -29.88 0.52 19.14
CA VAL A 698 -31.01 1.46 19.26
C VAL A 698 -31.17 2.30 18.00
N HIS A 699 -30.06 2.68 17.35
CA HIS A 699 -30.09 3.50 16.14
C HIS A 699 -30.50 2.71 14.90
N VAL A 700 -30.10 1.44 14.78
CA VAL A 700 -30.61 0.54 13.74
C VAL A 700 -32.13 0.36 13.87
N GLY A 701 -32.62 0.16 15.11
CA GLY A 701 -34.06 0.10 15.37
C GLY A 701 -34.80 1.40 15.06
N ARG A 702 -34.19 2.57 15.32
CA ARG A 702 -34.75 3.88 14.92
C ARG A 702 -34.80 4.04 13.41
N TRP A 703 -33.71 3.70 12.71
CA TRP A 703 -33.66 3.74 11.25
C TRP A 703 -34.74 2.86 10.64
N LEU A 704 -34.86 1.59 11.06
CA LEU A 704 -35.93 0.68 10.58
C LEU A 704 -37.35 1.25 10.78
N LYS A 705 -37.61 1.92 11.91
CA LYS A 705 -38.91 2.58 12.16
C LYS A 705 -39.13 3.79 11.25
N THR A 706 -38.10 4.61 11.03
CA THR A 706 -38.15 5.74 10.10
C THR A 706 -38.40 5.24 8.68
N THR A 707 -37.69 4.20 8.27
CA THR A 707 -37.85 3.51 6.99
C THR A 707 -39.28 2.98 6.82
N ASP A 708 -39.86 2.29 7.82
CA ASP A 708 -41.27 1.86 7.77
C ASP A 708 -42.26 3.04 7.66
N SER A 709 -41.98 4.17 8.33
CA SER A 709 -42.84 5.36 8.24
C SER A 709 -42.79 6.06 6.88
N GLN A 710 -41.67 5.98 6.17
CA GLN A 710 -41.48 6.57 4.84
C GLN A 710 -42.04 5.69 3.70
N THR A 711 -42.34 4.42 3.98
CA THR A 711 -42.90 3.46 3.01
C THR A 711 -44.01 4.01 2.09
N PRO A 712 -45.04 4.72 2.61
CA PRO A 712 -46.12 5.23 1.75
C PRO A 712 -45.66 6.34 0.80
N GLU A 713 -44.70 7.16 1.23
CA GLU A 713 -44.13 8.24 0.42
C GLU A 713 -43.30 7.69 -0.73
N TRP A 714 -42.55 6.60 -0.52
CA TRP A 714 -41.79 5.95 -1.58
C TRP A 714 -42.68 5.51 -2.74
N VAL A 715 -43.79 4.84 -2.42
CA VAL A 715 -44.76 4.36 -3.41
C VAL A 715 -45.44 5.54 -4.11
N THR A 716 -45.88 6.53 -3.34
CA THR A 716 -46.57 7.72 -3.89
C THR A 716 -45.65 8.50 -4.82
N ASN A 717 -44.39 8.70 -4.45
CA ASN A 717 -43.41 9.44 -5.26
C ASN A 717 -43.04 8.69 -6.53
N ALA A 718 -42.86 7.37 -6.45
CA ALA A 718 -42.56 6.54 -7.63
C ALA A 718 -43.70 6.57 -8.66
N ILE A 719 -44.96 6.53 -8.19
CA ILE A 719 -46.14 6.57 -9.07
C ILE A 719 -46.40 8.00 -9.59
N ALA A 720 -46.26 9.04 -8.76
CA ALA A 720 -46.59 10.41 -9.13
C ALA A 720 -45.66 10.99 -10.22
N GLN A 721 -44.43 10.49 -10.34
CA GLN A 721 -43.48 10.91 -11.37
C GLN A 721 -43.65 10.15 -12.69
N ASP A 722 -44.44 9.08 -12.67
CA ASP A 722 -44.61 8.17 -13.79
C ASP A 722 -45.68 8.66 -14.79
N LYS A 723 -45.44 8.37 -16.07
CA LYS A 723 -46.36 8.62 -17.17
C LYS A 723 -46.99 7.34 -17.72
N PHE A 724 -46.66 6.17 -17.16
CA PHE A 724 -47.10 4.84 -17.59
C PHE A 724 -46.84 4.58 -19.08
N LYS A 725 -45.62 4.90 -19.51
CA LYS A 725 -45.10 4.59 -20.84
C LYS A 725 -43.88 3.70 -20.72
N MET A 726 -43.64 2.89 -21.74
CA MET A 726 -42.44 2.05 -21.82
C MET A 726 -41.17 2.89 -21.66
N GLU A 727 -40.26 2.46 -20.78
CA GLU A 727 -39.03 3.19 -20.46
C GLU A 727 -38.02 3.20 -21.64
N THR A 728 -37.96 2.10 -22.39
CA THR A 728 -37.15 1.95 -23.62
C THR A 728 -37.88 1.04 -24.60
N GLU A 729 -37.49 1.04 -25.89
CA GLU A 729 -38.06 0.14 -26.91
C GLU A 729 -37.90 -1.37 -26.59
N VAL A 730 -37.13 -1.72 -25.55
CA VAL A 730 -36.87 -3.10 -25.10
C VAL A 730 -37.53 -3.42 -23.75
N THR A 731 -37.93 -2.41 -22.98
CA THR A 731 -38.51 -2.61 -21.64
C THR A 731 -40.00 -2.27 -21.64
N GLU A 732 -40.82 -3.28 -21.36
CA GLU A 732 -42.28 -3.21 -21.49
C GLU A 732 -42.97 -2.58 -20.25
N TYR A 733 -42.20 -2.21 -19.23
CA TYR A 733 -42.66 -1.57 -17.99
C TYR A 733 -42.23 -0.10 -17.90
N SER A 734 -42.84 0.62 -16.97
CA SER A 734 -42.65 2.04 -16.69
C SER A 734 -41.51 2.32 -15.69
N SER A 735 -41.22 3.59 -15.47
CA SER A 735 -40.20 4.01 -14.49
C SER A 735 -40.62 3.78 -13.04
N SER A 736 -41.92 3.75 -12.71
CA SER A 736 -42.38 3.63 -11.32
C SER A 736 -41.88 2.37 -10.62
N VAL A 737 -41.84 1.24 -11.34
CA VAL A 737 -41.33 -0.02 -10.79
C VAL A 737 -39.81 0.02 -10.59
N VAL A 738 -39.09 0.71 -11.47
CA VAL A 738 -37.64 0.84 -11.39
C VAL A 738 -37.26 1.72 -10.21
N ASP A 739 -37.95 2.85 -10.05
CA ASP A 739 -37.73 3.80 -8.96
C ASP A 739 -38.02 3.15 -7.60
N LEU A 740 -39.16 2.44 -7.48
CA LEU A 740 -39.51 1.74 -6.24
C LEU A 740 -38.46 0.68 -5.85
N PHE A 741 -38.05 -0.17 -6.80
CA PHE A 741 -37.03 -1.19 -6.54
C PHE A 741 -35.64 -0.60 -6.32
N THR A 742 -35.32 0.57 -6.88
CA THR A 742 -34.09 1.29 -6.59
C THR A 742 -34.03 1.70 -5.11
N VAL A 743 -35.14 2.19 -4.54
CA VAL A 743 -35.23 2.48 -3.09
C VAL A 743 -35.07 1.20 -2.25
N PHE A 744 -35.66 0.07 -2.67
CA PHE A 744 -35.45 -1.21 -1.99
C PHE A 744 -33.99 -1.66 -2.03
N HIS A 745 -33.32 -1.56 -3.17
CA HIS A 745 -31.90 -1.87 -3.29
C HIS A 745 -31.05 -0.99 -2.35
N GLN A 746 -31.27 0.33 -2.36
CA GLN A 746 -30.54 1.25 -1.48
C GLN A 746 -30.72 0.92 0.02
N THR A 747 -31.92 0.54 0.43
CA THR A 747 -32.20 0.18 1.83
C THR A 747 -31.61 -1.17 2.23
N ILE A 748 -31.56 -2.14 1.31
CA ILE A 748 -30.90 -3.43 1.55
C ILE A 748 -29.37 -3.26 1.58
N ASP A 749 -28.81 -2.53 0.61
CA ASP A 749 -27.38 -2.22 0.53
C ASP A 749 -26.91 -1.52 1.80
N PHE A 750 -27.72 -0.62 2.35
CA PHE A 750 -27.44 0.03 3.63
C PHE A 750 -27.28 -1.00 4.76
N ILE A 751 -28.25 -1.91 4.97
CA ILE A 751 -28.15 -2.94 6.02
C ILE A 751 -26.94 -3.86 5.78
N GLN A 752 -26.71 -4.30 4.54
CA GLN A 752 -25.57 -5.15 4.20
C GLN A 752 -24.23 -4.43 4.44
N SER A 753 -24.14 -3.14 4.14
CA SER A 753 -22.94 -2.32 4.35
C SER A 753 -22.55 -2.20 5.83
N LEU A 754 -23.50 -2.40 6.75
CA LEU A 754 -23.22 -2.39 8.18
C LEU A 754 -22.25 -3.52 8.56
N ASN A 755 -22.23 -4.66 7.83
CA ASN A 755 -21.43 -5.84 8.17
C ASN A 755 -21.55 -6.18 9.67
N TRP A 756 -22.79 -6.29 10.14
CA TRP A 756 -23.09 -6.36 11.56
C TRP A 756 -22.46 -7.63 12.19
N PRO A 757 -21.77 -7.52 13.34
CA PRO A 757 -20.98 -8.62 13.89
C PRO A 757 -21.81 -9.81 14.37
N ASN A 758 -23.09 -9.59 14.72
CA ASN A 758 -23.98 -10.61 15.24
C ASN A 758 -24.97 -11.08 14.17
N ALA A 759 -24.75 -12.27 13.63
CA ALA A 759 -25.56 -12.81 12.53
C ALA A 759 -27.05 -12.92 12.88
N LEU A 760 -27.41 -13.21 14.14
CA LEU A 760 -28.82 -13.30 14.56
C LEU A 760 -29.50 -11.92 14.60
N GLN A 761 -28.79 -10.88 15.04
CA GLN A 761 -29.32 -9.52 15.02
C GLN A 761 -29.43 -8.98 13.58
N ASP A 762 -28.44 -9.27 12.73
CA ASP A 762 -28.47 -8.94 11.30
C ASP A 762 -29.67 -9.59 10.60
N ALA A 763 -29.90 -10.88 10.87
CA ALA A 763 -31.08 -11.61 10.40
C ALA A 763 -32.38 -10.92 10.81
N ARG A 764 -32.50 -10.46 12.07
CA ARG A 764 -33.68 -9.71 12.54
C ARG A 764 -33.87 -8.38 11.81
N PHE A 765 -32.80 -7.66 11.51
CA PHE A 765 -32.88 -6.41 10.75
C PHE A 765 -33.39 -6.65 9.32
N LYS A 766 -32.88 -7.71 8.68
CA LYS A 766 -33.32 -8.13 7.34
C LYS A 766 -34.77 -8.62 7.32
N THR A 767 -35.21 -9.36 8.34
CA THR A 767 -36.62 -9.75 8.51
C THR A 767 -37.53 -8.53 8.69
N ALA A 768 -37.13 -7.56 9.52
CA ALA A 768 -37.89 -6.32 9.68
C ALA A 768 -37.98 -5.52 8.37
N LEU A 769 -36.88 -5.44 7.60
CA LEU A 769 -36.88 -4.79 6.29
C LEU A 769 -37.78 -5.52 5.28
N SER A 770 -37.82 -6.86 5.30
CA SER A 770 -38.72 -7.64 4.43
C SER A 770 -40.19 -7.33 4.66
N LYS A 771 -40.58 -7.04 5.91
CA LYS A 771 -41.93 -6.58 6.26
C LYS A 771 -42.23 -5.21 5.65
N VAL A 772 -41.26 -4.29 5.67
CA VAL A 772 -41.38 -2.96 5.04
C VAL A 772 -41.55 -3.08 3.53
N ILE A 773 -40.73 -3.91 2.86
CA ILE A 773 -40.82 -4.17 1.42
C ILE A 773 -42.19 -4.78 1.07
N CYS A 774 -42.67 -5.75 1.85
CA CYS A 774 -43.99 -6.35 1.65
C CYS A 774 -45.11 -5.29 1.72
N LYS A 775 -45.08 -4.43 2.74
CA LYS A 775 -46.06 -3.34 2.91
C LYS A 775 -46.01 -2.33 1.76
N ALA A 776 -44.82 -1.97 1.28
CA ALA A 776 -44.65 -1.11 0.12
C ALA A 776 -45.27 -1.72 -1.15
N LEU A 777 -45.02 -3.01 -1.39
CA LEU A 777 -45.55 -3.73 -2.54
C LEU A 777 -47.06 -3.91 -2.47
N ASP A 778 -47.62 -4.21 -1.29
CA ASP A 778 -49.08 -4.25 -1.09
C ASP A 778 -49.72 -2.90 -1.44
N GLN A 779 -49.13 -1.78 -0.99
CA GLN A 779 -49.60 -0.43 -1.31
C GLN A 779 -49.44 -0.11 -2.80
N TYR A 780 -48.34 -0.52 -3.42
CA TYR A 780 -48.11 -0.34 -4.86
C TYR A 780 -49.16 -1.09 -5.68
N CYS A 781 -49.40 -2.38 -5.36
CA CYS A 781 -50.43 -3.19 -6.02
C CYS A 781 -51.81 -2.53 -5.94
N ALA A 782 -52.25 -2.14 -4.74
CA ALA A 782 -53.56 -1.50 -4.54
C ALA A 782 -53.70 -0.18 -5.31
N THR A 783 -52.62 0.61 -5.39
CA THR A 783 -52.65 1.91 -6.08
C THR A 783 -52.68 1.72 -7.60
N ILE A 784 -51.85 0.82 -8.14
CA ILE A 784 -51.83 0.52 -9.59
C ILE A 784 -53.15 -0.12 -10.03
N GLU A 785 -53.71 -1.02 -9.23
CA GLU A 785 -55.01 -1.63 -9.49
C GLU A 785 -56.12 -0.57 -9.53
N THR A 786 -56.11 0.38 -8.58
CA THR A 786 -57.08 1.49 -8.58
C THR A 786 -56.96 2.33 -9.86
N LEU A 787 -55.74 2.73 -10.25
CA LEU A 787 -55.50 3.49 -11.49
C LEU A 787 -55.91 2.72 -12.74
N PHE A 788 -55.65 1.41 -12.76
CA PHE A 788 -56.03 0.52 -13.84
C PHE A 788 -57.56 0.40 -14.00
N MET A 789 -58.28 0.30 -12.88
CA MET A 789 -59.74 0.29 -12.88
C MET A 789 -60.33 1.63 -13.34
N GLU A 790 -59.74 2.75 -12.93
CA GLU A 790 -60.17 4.09 -13.37
C GLU A 790 -60.00 4.29 -14.88
N ASP A 791 -58.94 3.75 -15.48
CA ASP A 791 -58.69 3.84 -16.92
C ASP A 791 -59.59 2.90 -17.75
N LEU A 792 -59.93 1.72 -17.23
CA LEU A 792 -60.83 0.76 -17.90
C LEU A 792 -62.30 1.14 -17.79
N PHE A 793 -62.68 1.79 -16.69
CA PHE A 793 -64.04 2.24 -16.39
C PHE A 793 -64.06 3.73 -16.06
N PRO A 794 -63.75 4.62 -17.04
CA PRO A 794 -63.79 6.04 -16.81
C PRO A 794 -65.20 6.45 -16.42
N LYS A 795 -65.34 7.14 -15.27
CA LYS A 795 -66.63 7.63 -14.78
C LYS A 795 -67.26 8.53 -15.85
N SER A 796 -68.45 8.17 -16.31
CA SER A 796 -69.15 8.90 -17.37
C SER A 796 -69.29 10.39 -17.01
N ALA A 797 -68.99 11.28 -17.96
CA ALA A 797 -69.00 12.73 -17.74
C ALA A 797 -70.35 13.28 -17.23
N GLU A 798 -71.46 12.55 -17.39
CA GLU A 798 -72.78 12.92 -16.88
C GLU A 798 -72.97 12.73 -15.36
N GLN A 799 -72.13 11.93 -14.68
CA GLN A 799 -72.24 11.69 -13.23
C GLN A 799 -71.54 12.76 -12.37
N LEU A 800 -70.60 13.53 -12.94
CA LEU A 800 -69.87 14.57 -12.22
C LEU A 800 -70.62 15.91 -12.10
N GLU A 801 -71.75 16.09 -12.79
CA GLU A 801 -72.48 17.38 -12.86
C GLU A 801 -73.86 17.43 -12.18
N ARG A 802 -74.29 16.44 -11.37
CA ARG A 802 -75.59 16.52 -10.68
C ARG A 802 -75.47 16.77 -9.17
N PRO A 803 -75.93 17.93 -8.65
CA PRO A 803 -76.23 18.06 -7.24
C PRO A 803 -77.55 17.35 -6.92
N ALA A 804 -77.56 16.64 -5.80
CA ALA A 804 -78.69 15.88 -5.30
C ALA A 804 -79.90 16.78 -4.98
N ILE A 805 -81.02 16.65 -5.71
CA ILE A 805 -82.38 17.01 -5.24
C ILE A 805 -83.42 16.06 -5.90
N SER A 806 -84.17 15.38 -5.04
CA SER A 806 -85.57 14.93 -5.12
C SER A 806 -86.07 14.05 -6.29
N SER A 807 -86.60 12.90 -5.88
CA SER A 807 -87.41 11.93 -6.63
C SER A 807 -88.62 12.56 -7.33
N SER A 808 -88.73 12.41 -8.65
CA SER A 808 -89.97 12.70 -9.38
C SER A 808 -90.13 11.78 -10.60
N TRP A 809 -91.35 11.27 -10.75
CA TRP A 809 -91.85 10.31 -11.75
C TRP A 809 -91.38 10.53 -13.21
N TYR A 810 -91.03 11.76 -13.56
CA TYR A 810 -90.52 12.13 -14.89
C TYR A 810 -89.17 11.47 -15.21
N ASN A 811 -88.33 11.25 -14.20
CA ASN A 811 -87.07 10.52 -14.36
C ASN A 811 -87.34 9.05 -14.66
N ARG A 812 -88.32 8.42 -14.00
CA ARG A 812 -88.68 7.00 -14.21
C ARG A 812 -89.20 6.74 -15.64
N ALA A 813 -89.95 7.69 -16.22
CA ALA A 813 -90.48 7.58 -17.58
C ALA A 813 -89.42 7.82 -18.68
N ARG A 814 -88.46 8.73 -18.46
CA ARG A 814 -87.36 8.99 -19.40
C ARG A 814 -86.32 7.87 -19.37
N THR A 815 -86.05 7.29 -18.19
CA THR A 815 -85.13 6.18 -17.99
C THR A 815 -85.59 4.89 -18.69
N LEU A 816 -86.90 4.62 -18.74
CA LEU A 816 -87.47 3.47 -19.47
C LEU A 816 -87.33 3.60 -21.00
N TYR A 817 -87.25 4.81 -21.54
CA TYR A 817 -87.01 5.03 -22.98
C TYR A 817 -85.53 4.90 -23.37
N THR A 818 -84.61 5.15 -22.44
CA THR A 818 -83.15 5.08 -22.67
C THR A 818 -82.50 3.76 -22.23
N ALA A 819 -83.23 2.86 -21.56
CA ALA A 819 -82.72 1.55 -21.15
C ALA A 819 -82.28 0.69 -22.35
N SER A 820 -82.95 0.81 -23.50
CA SER A 820 -82.55 0.15 -24.75
C SER A 820 -81.24 0.70 -25.35
N ASP A 821 -80.79 1.89 -24.96
CA ASP A 821 -79.55 2.51 -25.45
C ASP A 821 -78.32 2.13 -24.60
N LYS A 822 -78.49 1.70 -23.34
CA LYS A 822 -77.37 1.26 -22.48
C LYS A 822 -76.91 -0.18 -22.76
N GLU A 823 -77.82 -1.11 -23.07
CA GLU A 823 -77.47 -2.42 -23.64
C GLU A 823 -76.72 -2.27 -24.98
N ALA A 824 -77.07 -1.24 -25.77
CA ALA A 824 -76.35 -0.90 -27.00
C ALA A 824 -74.98 -0.23 -26.75
N LEU A 825 -74.79 0.41 -25.58
CA LEU A 825 -73.52 1.03 -25.17
C LEU A 825 -72.50 -0.01 -24.67
N ASN A 826 -72.95 -1.03 -23.93
CA ASN A 826 -72.12 -2.17 -23.49
C ASN A 826 -71.79 -3.14 -24.64
N ALA A 827 -72.49 -3.06 -25.77
CA ALA A 827 -72.25 -3.83 -26.98
C ALA A 827 -71.23 -3.19 -27.95
N GLN A 828 -70.64 -2.04 -27.62
CA GLN A 828 -69.59 -1.43 -28.45
C GLN A 828 -68.21 -2.05 -28.18
N PRO A 829 -67.38 -2.26 -29.22
CA PRO A 829 -66.03 -2.79 -29.06
C PRO A 829 -65.16 -1.79 -28.29
N TYR A 830 -64.65 -2.21 -27.13
CA TYR A 830 -63.65 -1.45 -26.37
C TYR A 830 -62.25 -1.73 -26.92
N TYR A 831 -61.48 -0.68 -27.20
CA TYR A 831 -60.10 -0.79 -27.66
C TYR A 831 -59.14 -0.43 -26.54
N PHE A 832 -58.23 -1.35 -26.21
CA PHE A 832 -57.25 -1.13 -25.14
C PHE A 832 -56.21 -0.07 -25.53
N THR A 833 -55.72 0.67 -24.54
CA THR A 833 -54.63 1.62 -24.72
C THR A 833 -53.29 1.00 -24.29
N PRO A 834 -52.16 1.44 -24.88
CA PRO A 834 -50.83 1.05 -24.43
C PRO A 834 -50.59 1.30 -22.93
N GLU A 835 -51.12 2.39 -22.38
CA GLU A 835 -50.92 2.78 -20.98
C GLU A 835 -51.55 1.81 -19.96
N ILE A 836 -52.60 1.08 -20.35
CA ILE A 836 -53.22 0.03 -19.52
C ILE A 836 -52.33 -1.23 -19.52
N CYS A 837 -51.72 -1.53 -20.68
CA CYS A 837 -50.81 -2.66 -20.84
C CYS A 837 -49.52 -2.47 -20.01
N VAL A 838 -49.00 -1.25 -19.95
CA VAL A 838 -47.82 -0.93 -19.13
C VAL A 838 -48.09 -1.16 -17.64
N LYS A 839 -49.28 -0.81 -17.12
CA LYS A 839 -49.62 -1.00 -15.69
C LYS A 839 -49.59 -2.47 -15.25
N ILE A 840 -50.09 -3.39 -16.09
CA ILE A 840 -50.02 -4.83 -15.76
C ILE A 840 -48.59 -5.36 -15.91
N ASN A 841 -47.82 -4.86 -16.89
CA ASN A 841 -46.40 -5.19 -17.01
C ASN A 841 -45.60 -4.71 -15.80
N ASP A 842 -45.95 -3.57 -15.19
CA ASP A 842 -45.30 -3.07 -13.99
C ASP A 842 -45.45 -4.05 -12.82
N ILE A 843 -46.64 -4.64 -12.64
CA ILE A 843 -46.88 -5.68 -11.63
C ILE A 843 -46.08 -6.94 -11.93
N GLY A 844 -46.07 -7.40 -13.19
CA GLY A 844 -45.27 -8.54 -13.62
C GLY A 844 -43.75 -8.30 -13.44
N ALA A 845 -43.28 -7.10 -13.76
CA ALA A 845 -41.89 -6.68 -13.56
C ALA A 845 -41.52 -6.59 -12.08
N ALA A 846 -42.41 -6.06 -11.23
CA ALA A 846 -42.22 -6.03 -9.78
C ALA A 846 -42.08 -7.44 -9.22
N ARG A 847 -42.89 -8.40 -9.69
CA ARG A 847 -42.77 -9.81 -9.30
C ARG A 847 -41.42 -10.42 -9.67
N ASN A 848 -40.95 -10.18 -10.89
CA ASN A 848 -39.63 -10.66 -11.34
C ASN A 848 -38.47 -10.01 -10.58
N ARG A 849 -38.58 -8.72 -10.24
CA ARG A 849 -37.58 -8.01 -9.43
C ARG A 849 -37.60 -8.46 -7.96
N LEU A 850 -38.76 -8.79 -7.41
CA LEU A 850 -38.88 -9.34 -6.06
C LEU A 850 -38.14 -10.69 -5.92
N ASP A 851 -38.20 -11.55 -6.93
CA ASP A 851 -37.42 -12.80 -6.97
C ASP A 851 -35.90 -12.56 -6.97
N LYS A 852 -35.45 -11.48 -7.63
CA LYS A 852 -34.03 -11.07 -7.56
C LYS A 852 -33.65 -10.57 -6.16
N LEU A 853 -34.51 -9.77 -5.52
CA LEU A 853 -34.29 -9.32 -4.14
C LEU A 853 -34.26 -10.49 -3.15
N TYR A 854 -35.12 -11.48 -3.33
CA TYR A 854 -35.15 -12.70 -2.51
C TYR A 854 -33.78 -13.40 -2.51
N LYS A 855 -33.18 -13.56 -3.70
CA LYS A 855 -31.85 -14.16 -3.86
C LYS A 855 -30.76 -13.28 -3.25
N MET A 856 -30.80 -11.97 -3.49
CA MET A 856 -29.81 -11.00 -3.00
C MET A 856 -29.77 -10.90 -1.47
N MET A 857 -30.92 -11.08 -0.81
CA MET A 857 -31.01 -11.07 0.65
C MET A 857 -30.70 -12.43 1.30
N GLU A 858 -30.41 -13.48 0.52
CA GLU A 858 -30.11 -14.83 1.05
C GLU A 858 -31.21 -15.34 2.01
N VAL A 859 -32.47 -15.14 1.62
CA VAL A 859 -33.65 -15.34 2.48
C VAL A 859 -33.70 -16.74 3.11
N ASP A 860 -33.31 -17.78 2.36
CA ASP A 860 -33.28 -19.16 2.85
C ASP A 860 -32.29 -19.38 3.98
N GLU A 861 -31.09 -18.78 3.89
CA GLU A 861 -30.04 -18.90 4.91
C GLU A 861 -30.44 -18.17 6.19
N ILE A 862 -31.05 -16.99 6.05
CA ILE A 862 -31.56 -16.20 7.16
C ILE A 862 -32.69 -16.94 7.88
N ALA A 863 -33.64 -17.51 7.14
CA ALA A 863 -34.74 -18.28 7.71
C ALA A 863 -34.25 -19.56 8.41
N ALA A 864 -33.20 -20.21 7.89
CA ALA A 864 -32.55 -21.33 8.59
C ALA A 864 -31.89 -20.87 9.89
N LEU A 865 -31.12 -19.77 9.85
CA LEU A 865 -30.42 -19.23 11.01
C LEU A 865 -31.39 -18.82 12.13
N MET A 866 -32.51 -18.17 11.78
CA MET A 866 -33.52 -17.76 12.76
C MET A 866 -34.22 -18.97 13.40
N ARG A 867 -34.39 -20.09 12.69
CA ARG A 867 -34.96 -21.34 13.23
C ARG A 867 -34.00 -22.08 14.16
N GLU A 868 -32.70 -22.07 13.85
CA GLU A 868 -31.70 -22.79 14.64
C GLU A 868 -31.24 -22.03 15.90
N GLN A 869 -31.04 -20.72 15.79
CA GLN A 869 -30.40 -19.89 16.82
C GLN A 869 -31.34 -18.86 17.47
N GLY A 870 -32.56 -18.72 16.95
CA GLY A 870 -33.58 -17.88 17.58
C GLY A 870 -33.96 -18.40 18.97
N PRO A 871 -34.43 -17.53 19.89
CA PRO A 871 -35.14 -18.03 21.08
C PRO A 871 -36.26 -18.95 20.59
N PRO A 872 -36.57 -20.06 21.29
CA PRO A 872 -37.69 -20.92 20.90
C PRO A 872 -38.91 -20.02 20.79
N VAL A 873 -39.46 -19.91 19.58
CA VAL A 873 -40.71 -19.20 19.34
C VAL A 873 -41.68 -19.77 20.37
N PRO A 874 -42.20 -18.98 21.32
CA PRO A 874 -43.22 -19.49 22.21
C PRO A 874 -44.30 -20.10 21.32
N GLU A 875 -44.63 -21.37 21.51
CA GLU A 875 -45.65 -22.08 20.69
C GLU A 875 -47.00 -21.32 20.68
N LYS A 876 -47.16 -20.31 21.53
CA LYS A 876 -48.17 -19.25 21.46
C LYS A 876 -47.54 -17.90 21.71
N MET A 877 -47.35 -17.10 20.67
CA MET A 877 -47.08 -15.67 20.83
C MET A 877 -48.43 -14.94 20.85
N GLU A 878 -48.79 -14.36 22.00
CA GLU A 878 -50.09 -13.72 22.34
C GLU A 878 -50.47 -12.48 21.48
N ASN A 879 -49.85 -12.26 20.32
CA ASN A 879 -50.25 -11.25 19.34
C ASN A 879 -50.37 -11.88 17.94
N SER A 880 -51.13 -12.97 17.83
CA SER A 880 -51.29 -13.70 16.57
C SER A 880 -52.27 -12.95 15.67
N ARG A 881 -51.76 -12.09 14.79
CA ARG A 881 -52.51 -11.72 13.59
C ARG A 881 -52.56 -12.93 12.68
N TYR A 882 -53.75 -13.31 12.27
CA TYR A 882 -53.97 -14.38 11.31
C TYR A 882 -54.37 -13.76 9.98
N LEU A 883 -53.74 -14.24 8.92
CA LEU A 883 -54.09 -13.91 7.55
C LEU A 883 -55.09 -14.96 7.06
N TYR A 884 -56.33 -14.54 6.81
CA TYR A 884 -57.35 -15.39 6.21
C TYR A 884 -57.41 -15.13 4.71
N SER A 885 -57.16 -16.14 3.89
CA SER A 885 -57.38 -16.07 2.44
C SER A 885 -58.74 -16.67 2.11
N ILE A 886 -59.66 -15.84 1.62
CA ILE A 886 -61.06 -16.16 1.35
C ILE A 886 -61.28 -16.12 -0.16
N LYS A 887 -61.43 -17.29 -0.77
CA LYS A 887 -61.83 -17.44 -2.16
C LYS A 887 -63.35 -17.50 -2.28
N ILE A 888 -63.95 -16.49 -2.90
CA ILE A 888 -65.34 -16.51 -3.33
C ILE A 888 -65.40 -17.29 -4.65
N VAL A 889 -65.92 -18.51 -4.62
CA VAL A 889 -65.86 -19.44 -5.75
C VAL A 889 -67.04 -19.21 -6.69
N LEU A 890 -68.26 -19.49 -6.23
CA LEU A 890 -69.47 -19.47 -7.05
C LEU A 890 -70.72 -19.32 -6.18
N ALA A 891 -71.83 -18.95 -6.79
CA ALA A 891 -73.16 -19.12 -6.20
C ALA A 891 -74.05 -19.94 -7.13
N GLU A 892 -75.07 -20.55 -6.55
CA GLU A 892 -76.07 -21.35 -7.26
C GLU A 892 -77.48 -20.91 -6.88
N ASP A 893 -78.39 -20.95 -7.86
CA ASP A 893 -79.82 -20.69 -7.67
C ASP A 893 -80.13 -19.32 -7.03
N LEU A 894 -79.43 -18.27 -7.48
CA LEU A 894 -79.73 -16.92 -7.02
C LEU A 894 -81.13 -16.48 -7.44
N ARG A 895 -81.69 -15.53 -6.68
CA ARG A 895 -82.98 -14.94 -6.98
C ARG A 895 -82.90 -14.17 -8.32
N PRO A 896 -83.78 -14.43 -9.30
CA PRO A 896 -83.86 -13.63 -10.51
C PRO A 896 -84.45 -12.26 -10.18
N MET A 897 -83.66 -11.22 -10.41
CA MET A 897 -84.01 -9.84 -10.09
C MET A 897 -84.35 -9.04 -11.36
N ASP A 898 -83.74 -9.40 -12.50
CA ASP A 898 -84.00 -8.75 -13.78
C ASP A 898 -85.26 -9.24 -14.51
N ASN A 899 -85.77 -8.36 -15.39
CA ASN A 899 -86.92 -8.66 -16.26
C ASN A 899 -86.66 -9.78 -17.29
N ASN A 900 -85.39 -10.13 -17.52
CA ASN A 900 -84.98 -11.23 -18.41
C ASN A 900 -85.03 -12.61 -17.69
N GLY A 901 -85.33 -12.64 -16.37
CA GLY A 901 -85.33 -13.85 -15.56
C GLY A 901 -83.94 -14.31 -15.10
N LEU A 902 -82.94 -13.43 -15.18
CA LEU A 902 -81.56 -13.62 -14.71
C LEU A 902 -81.23 -12.53 -13.67
N SER A 903 -79.96 -12.42 -13.29
CA SER A 903 -79.42 -11.37 -12.42
C SER A 903 -77.97 -11.10 -12.82
N ASP A 904 -77.44 -9.96 -12.39
CA ASP A 904 -76.06 -9.50 -12.49
C ASP A 904 -75.37 -9.49 -11.10
N PRO A 905 -75.11 -10.66 -10.48
CA PRO A 905 -74.68 -10.74 -9.08
C PRO A 905 -73.20 -10.40 -8.83
N TYR A 906 -72.95 -9.69 -7.73
CA TYR A 906 -71.63 -9.52 -7.09
C TYR A 906 -71.72 -9.71 -5.58
N VAL A 907 -70.60 -10.07 -4.93
CA VAL A 907 -70.52 -10.31 -3.49
C VAL A 907 -69.74 -9.21 -2.79
N VAL A 908 -70.26 -8.71 -1.68
CA VAL A 908 -69.61 -7.76 -0.77
C VAL A 908 -69.33 -8.48 0.54
N LEU A 909 -68.07 -8.45 0.99
CA LEU A 909 -67.70 -8.88 2.33
C LEU A 909 -67.66 -7.66 3.25
N GLU A 910 -68.38 -7.71 4.35
CA GLU A 910 -68.38 -6.67 5.39
C GLU A 910 -67.90 -7.21 6.74
N VAL A 911 -67.07 -6.43 7.41
CA VAL A 911 -66.58 -6.67 8.76
C VAL A 911 -66.85 -5.43 9.59
N ASP A 912 -67.50 -5.58 10.75
CA ASP A 912 -67.89 -4.47 11.64
C ASP A 912 -68.64 -3.32 10.93
N GLY A 913 -69.47 -3.66 9.93
CA GLY A 913 -70.23 -2.69 9.13
C GLY A 913 -69.38 -1.87 8.15
N LYS A 914 -68.14 -2.29 7.87
CA LYS A 914 -67.29 -1.74 6.81
C LYS A 914 -67.06 -2.79 5.74
N THR A 915 -67.24 -2.39 4.48
CA THR A 915 -66.87 -3.20 3.34
C THR A 915 -65.36 -3.45 3.31
N VAL A 916 -64.96 -4.71 3.39
CA VAL A 916 -63.55 -5.14 3.33
C VAL A 916 -63.18 -5.70 1.97
N ALA A 917 -64.15 -6.23 1.21
CA ALA A 917 -63.94 -6.71 -0.14
C ALA A 917 -65.24 -6.62 -0.95
N ARG A 918 -65.12 -6.46 -2.27
CA ARG A 918 -66.21 -6.55 -3.24
C ARG A 918 -65.73 -7.37 -4.42
N THR A 919 -66.50 -8.35 -4.86
CA THR A 919 -66.20 -9.09 -6.09
C THR A 919 -66.61 -8.29 -7.32
N ARG A 920 -66.11 -8.73 -8.47
CA ARG A 920 -66.70 -8.36 -9.76
C ARG A 920 -68.16 -8.81 -9.86
N THR A 921 -68.90 -8.15 -10.75
CA THR A 921 -70.24 -8.53 -11.20
C THR A 921 -70.15 -9.59 -12.29
N VAL A 922 -70.98 -10.62 -12.21
CA VAL A 922 -71.10 -11.63 -13.28
C VAL A 922 -72.47 -11.48 -13.92
N TYR A 923 -72.50 -10.96 -15.16
CA TYR A 923 -73.75 -10.58 -15.80
C TYR A 923 -74.59 -11.76 -16.32
N GLU A 924 -75.91 -11.61 -16.30
CA GLU A 924 -76.93 -12.49 -16.88
C GLU A 924 -76.83 -13.94 -16.40
N THR A 925 -76.70 -14.17 -15.09
CA THR A 925 -76.65 -15.53 -14.53
C THR A 925 -77.18 -15.65 -13.11
N LEU A 926 -77.88 -16.75 -12.85
CA LEU A 926 -78.28 -17.15 -11.49
C LEU A 926 -77.26 -18.09 -10.84
N ASN A 927 -76.24 -18.52 -11.59
CA ASN A 927 -75.19 -19.43 -11.12
C ASN A 927 -73.80 -18.82 -11.38
N PRO A 928 -73.49 -17.64 -10.80
CA PRO A 928 -72.25 -16.93 -11.07
C PRO A 928 -71.03 -17.68 -10.55
N ARG A 929 -69.90 -17.58 -11.27
CA ARG A 929 -68.59 -18.09 -10.85
C ARG A 929 -67.59 -16.94 -10.79
N TRP A 930 -67.25 -16.52 -9.58
CA TRP A 930 -66.32 -15.41 -9.37
C TRP A 930 -64.87 -15.88 -9.36
N ASP A 931 -64.54 -16.96 -8.66
CA ASP A 931 -63.18 -17.45 -8.45
C ASP A 931 -62.18 -16.35 -8.01
N GLN A 932 -62.60 -15.45 -7.11
CA GLN A 932 -61.80 -14.32 -6.62
C GLN A 932 -61.34 -14.56 -5.18
N VAL A 933 -60.12 -14.15 -4.83
CA VAL A 933 -59.49 -14.40 -3.53
C VAL A 933 -59.18 -13.09 -2.82
N PHE A 934 -59.60 -12.95 -1.57
CA PHE A 934 -59.33 -11.79 -0.73
C PHE A 934 -58.56 -12.21 0.52
N ASP A 935 -57.56 -11.42 0.91
CA ASP A 935 -56.82 -11.65 2.15
C ASP A 935 -57.27 -10.67 3.23
N ILE A 936 -57.69 -11.18 4.38
CA ILE A 936 -58.11 -10.39 5.53
C ILE A 936 -57.17 -10.69 6.69
N SER A 937 -56.47 -9.67 7.17
CA SER A 937 -55.63 -9.77 8.37
C SER A 937 -56.47 -9.44 9.61
N LEU A 938 -56.63 -10.40 10.51
CA LEU A 938 -57.40 -10.24 11.74
C LEU A 938 -56.52 -10.48 12.97
N ASP A 939 -56.75 -9.74 14.05
CA ASP A 939 -56.16 -10.02 15.36
C ASP A 939 -56.79 -11.32 15.95
N ASP A 940 -56.24 -11.88 17.04
CA ASP A 940 -56.58 -13.21 17.64
C ASP A 940 -58.06 -13.37 18.12
N GLY A 941 -58.93 -12.43 17.77
CA GLY A 941 -60.38 -12.48 17.98
C GLY A 941 -61.11 -13.23 16.87
N ALA A 942 -62.24 -13.84 17.23
CA ALA A 942 -63.17 -14.36 16.24
C ALA A 942 -64.02 -13.22 15.68
N VAL A 943 -64.06 -13.07 14.36
CA VAL A 943 -64.77 -12.01 13.67
C VAL A 943 -65.91 -12.60 12.85
N GLU A 944 -67.08 -11.97 12.91
CA GLU A 944 -68.22 -12.30 12.05
C GLU A 944 -68.14 -11.44 10.78
N VAL A 945 -68.22 -12.11 9.64
CA VAL A 945 -68.16 -11.50 8.31
C VAL A 945 -69.50 -11.72 7.64
N LEU A 946 -70.08 -10.66 7.11
CA LEU A 946 -71.27 -10.72 6.28
C LEU A 946 -70.86 -10.81 4.81
N ALA A 947 -71.29 -11.87 4.12
CA ALA A 947 -71.23 -11.94 2.67
C ALA A 947 -72.61 -11.56 2.10
N MET A 948 -72.71 -10.40 1.45
CA MET A 948 -73.92 -9.94 0.77
C MET A 948 -73.78 -10.17 -0.72
N VAL A 949 -74.75 -10.83 -1.35
CA VAL A 949 -74.86 -10.92 -2.80
C VAL A 949 -75.82 -9.83 -3.24
N ASN A 950 -75.36 -8.91 -4.07
CA ASN A 950 -76.17 -7.82 -4.60
C ASN A 950 -76.26 -7.95 -6.13
N ASP A 951 -77.36 -7.44 -6.69
CA ASP A 951 -77.58 -7.32 -8.12
C ASP A 951 -77.09 -5.97 -8.61
N GLU A 952 -76.14 -5.93 -9.56
CA GLU A 952 -75.67 -4.66 -10.11
C GLU A 952 -76.65 -4.12 -11.15
N ASP A 953 -77.56 -3.27 -10.69
CA ASP A 953 -78.55 -2.63 -11.55
C ASP A 953 -77.95 -1.43 -12.30
N VAL A 954 -77.95 -1.52 -13.62
CA VAL A 954 -77.46 -0.43 -14.50
C VAL A 954 -78.26 0.89 -14.30
N LEU A 955 -79.49 0.80 -13.75
CA LEU A 955 -80.41 1.92 -13.50
C LEU A 955 -81.24 1.72 -12.21
N GLY A 956 -80.59 1.75 -11.05
CA GLY A 956 -81.24 1.62 -9.75
C GLY A 956 -80.27 1.87 -8.60
N ALA A 957 -80.72 1.65 -7.36
CA ALA A 957 -79.80 1.27 -6.30
C ALA A 957 -79.75 -0.25 -6.33
N ASP A 958 -78.55 -0.83 -6.31
CA ASP A 958 -78.31 -2.27 -6.34
C ASP A 958 -79.27 -3.02 -5.41
N GLU A 959 -79.98 -4.01 -5.94
CA GLU A 959 -80.97 -4.77 -5.18
C GLU A 959 -80.32 -5.98 -4.47
N ASP A 960 -80.68 -6.19 -3.20
CA ASP A 960 -80.12 -7.28 -2.39
C ASP A 960 -80.64 -8.65 -2.88
N CYS A 961 -79.73 -9.45 -3.42
CA CYS A 961 -79.99 -10.83 -3.86
C CYS A 961 -79.96 -11.82 -2.70
N GLY A 962 -79.39 -11.46 -1.54
CA GLY A 962 -79.32 -12.30 -0.34
C GLY A 962 -77.99 -12.17 0.42
N GLY A 963 -78.04 -12.30 1.74
CA GLY A 963 -76.88 -12.25 2.63
C GLY A 963 -76.68 -13.50 3.47
N ALA A 964 -75.42 -13.79 3.82
CA ALA A 964 -75.08 -14.84 4.77
C ALA A 964 -73.92 -14.44 5.68
N TRP A 965 -74.05 -14.72 6.97
CA TRP A 965 -72.99 -14.52 7.96
C TRP A 965 -72.12 -15.76 8.09
N PHE A 966 -70.80 -15.57 8.16
CA PHE A 966 -69.84 -16.61 8.49
C PHE A 966 -68.79 -16.10 9.47
N LYS A 967 -68.09 -17.02 10.15
CA LYS A 967 -67.17 -16.69 11.24
C LYS A 967 -65.74 -17.03 10.87
N LEU A 968 -64.85 -16.04 10.95
CA LEU A 968 -63.41 -16.22 10.88
C LEU A 968 -62.88 -16.33 12.31
N SER A 969 -62.37 -17.50 12.67
CA SER A 969 -61.78 -17.72 14.00
C SER A 969 -60.63 -18.70 13.90
N PRO A 970 -59.52 -18.47 14.64
CA PRO A 970 -58.41 -19.41 14.65
C PRO A 970 -58.86 -20.81 15.04
N LYS A 971 -59.82 -20.94 15.97
CA LYS A 971 -60.39 -22.23 16.41
C LYS A 971 -60.99 -23.08 15.29
N TYR A 972 -61.52 -22.46 14.23
CA TYR A 972 -62.14 -23.19 13.12
C TYR A 972 -61.16 -23.51 11.99
N PHE A 973 -60.04 -22.80 11.91
CA PHE A 973 -59.07 -22.89 10.82
C PHE A 973 -57.63 -23.22 11.30
N ASP A 974 -57.46 -23.67 12.56
CA ASP A 974 -56.17 -24.03 13.20
C ASP A 974 -55.48 -25.25 12.59
N ASP A 975 -56.16 -25.97 11.70
CA ASP A 975 -55.56 -27.07 10.93
C ASP A 975 -54.74 -26.57 9.72
N TYR A 976 -54.75 -25.26 9.45
CA TYR A 976 -54.09 -24.62 8.30
C TYR A 976 -54.47 -25.24 6.95
N GLN A 977 -55.63 -25.90 6.88
CA GLN A 977 -56.16 -26.47 5.63
C GLN A 977 -57.08 -25.46 4.94
N THR A 978 -57.33 -25.68 3.66
CA THR A 978 -58.37 -24.95 2.94
C THR A 978 -59.71 -25.61 3.20
N HIS A 979 -60.63 -24.86 3.81
CA HIS A 979 -61.99 -25.32 4.11
C HIS A 979 -62.96 -24.82 3.05
N GLU A 980 -63.75 -25.71 2.47
CA GLU A 980 -64.85 -25.36 1.58
C GLU A 980 -66.12 -25.14 2.41
N VAL A 981 -66.71 -23.95 2.31
CA VAL A 981 -67.88 -23.53 3.09
C VAL A 981 -68.99 -23.09 2.17
N TRP A 982 -70.10 -23.85 2.16
CA TRP A 982 -71.33 -23.43 1.51
C TRP A 982 -72.19 -22.62 2.47
N LEU A 983 -72.47 -21.37 2.11
CA LEU A 983 -73.33 -20.45 2.83
C LEU A 983 -74.70 -20.43 2.16
N THR A 984 -75.77 -20.72 2.90
CA THR A 984 -77.14 -20.54 2.41
C THR A 984 -77.52 -19.07 2.56
N LEU A 985 -77.95 -18.44 1.47
CA LEU A 985 -78.41 -17.06 1.49
C LEU A 985 -79.79 -16.98 2.17
N ASP A 986 -80.08 -15.88 2.86
CA ASP A 986 -81.34 -15.66 3.57
C ASP A 986 -82.57 -15.56 2.65
N THR A 987 -82.35 -15.21 1.39
CA THR A 987 -83.34 -15.16 0.31
C THR A 987 -83.43 -16.50 -0.43
N GLN A 988 -82.65 -16.67 -1.51
CA GLN A 988 -82.63 -17.81 -2.42
C GLN A 988 -81.19 -18.06 -2.87
N GLY A 989 -80.82 -19.33 -2.97
CA GLY A 989 -79.51 -19.76 -3.46
C GLY A 989 -78.48 -20.02 -2.36
N LYS A 990 -77.28 -20.41 -2.80
CA LYS A 990 -76.14 -20.71 -1.92
C LYS A 990 -74.85 -20.15 -2.51
N LEU A 991 -73.94 -19.73 -1.64
CA LEU A 991 -72.62 -19.17 -1.97
C LEU A 991 -71.50 -20.10 -1.47
N LEU A 992 -70.60 -20.51 -2.35
CA LEU A 992 -69.42 -21.32 -2.01
C LEU A 992 -68.20 -20.43 -1.76
N LEU A 993 -67.65 -20.53 -0.56
CA LEU A 993 -66.39 -19.92 -0.16
C LEU A 993 -65.32 -21.01 0.06
N ARG A 994 -64.05 -20.72 -0.21
CA ARG A 994 -62.92 -21.49 0.31
C ARG A 994 -62.09 -20.60 1.21
N ILE A 995 -61.94 -20.98 2.46
CA ILE A 995 -61.25 -20.19 3.47
C ILE A 995 -60.01 -20.95 3.93
N SER A 996 -58.86 -20.29 3.94
CA SER A 996 -57.62 -20.81 4.50
C SER A 996 -57.03 -19.79 5.47
N MET A 997 -56.31 -20.26 6.48
CA MET A 997 -55.67 -19.42 7.48
C MET A 997 -54.17 -19.66 7.48
N GLU A 998 -53.39 -18.59 7.49
CA GLU A 998 -51.95 -18.60 7.75
C GLU A 998 -51.68 -17.75 9.00
N GLY A 999 -50.90 -18.27 9.95
CA GLY A 999 -50.40 -17.44 11.05
C GLY A 999 -49.32 -16.47 10.55
N GLU A 1000 -49.37 -15.19 10.92
CA GLU A 1000 -48.27 -14.25 10.65
C GLU A 1000 -47.02 -14.76 11.37
N LYS A 1001 -46.08 -15.34 10.62
CA LYS A 1001 -44.78 -15.76 11.15
C LYS A 1001 -43.85 -14.56 11.08
N ASP A 1002 -43.13 -14.28 12.17
CA ASP A 1002 -42.00 -13.33 12.17
C ASP A 1002 -40.79 -13.96 11.47
N ASP A 1003 -40.98 -14.28 10.19
CA ASP A 1003 -40.08 -15.01 9.32
C ASP A 1003 -39.95 -14.24 8.00
N ILE A 1004 -38.72 -14.08 7.55
CA ILE A 1004 -38.40 -13.42 6.29
C ILE A 1004 -39.05 -14.13 5.08
N GLN A 1005 -39.14 -15.47 5.10
CA GLN A 1005 -39.79 -16.23 4.02
C GLN A 1005 -41.29 -15.93 3.94
N PHE A 1006 -41.95 -15.72 5.09
CA PHE A 1006 -43.36 -15.38 5.13
C PHE A 1006 -43.64 -14.03 4.45
N TRP A 1007 -42.85 -12.99 4.76
CA TRP A 1007 -43.04 -11.66 4.18
C TRP A 1007 -42.80 -11.61 2.67
N PHE A 1008 -41.74 -12.25 2.19
CA PHE A 1008 -41.50 -12.37 0.75
C PHE A 1008 -42.58 -13.21 0.06
N GLY A 1009 -43.03 -14.30 0.69
CA GLY A 1009 -44.13 -15.12 0.20
C GLY A 1009 -45.44 -14.34 0.09
N LYS A 1010 -45.76 -13.51 1.09
CA LYS A 1010 -46.94 -12.63 1.09
C LYS A 1010 -46.85 -11.61 -0.04
N ALA A 1011 -45.73 -10.90 -0.15
CA ALA A 1011 -45.52 -9.91 -1.22
C ALA A 1011 -45.65 -10.54 -2.62
N PHE A 1012 -45.10 -11.73 -2.83
CA PHE A 1012 -45.23 -12.47 -4.09
C PHE A 1012 -46.68 -12.86 -4.39
N ARG A 1013 -47.43 -13.33 -3.38
CA ARG A 1013 -48.86 -13.65 -3.53
C ARG A 1013 -49.68 -12.41 -3.90
N SER A 1014 -49.40 -11.28 -3.26
CA SER A 1014 -50.05 -9.99 -3.52
C SER A 1014 -49.86 -9.56 -4.97
N LEU A 1015 -48.60 -9.49 -5.44
CA LEU A 1015 -48.27 -9.15 -6.83
C LEU A 1015 -48.91 -10.11 -7.84
N LYS A 1016 -48.80 -11.42 -7.60
CA LYS A 1016 -49.38 -12.43 -8.50
C LYS A 1016 -50.90 -12.34 -8.57
N ARG A 1017 -51.57 -12.08 -7.44
CA ARG A 1017 -53.02 -11.90 -7.39
C ARG A 1017 -53.43 -10.69 -8.22
N THR A 1018 -52.80 -9.54 -7.99
CA THR A 1018 -53.09 -8.31 -8.74
C THR A 1018 -52.85 -8.51 -10.24
N GLU A 1019 -51.77 -9.19 -10.65
CA GLU A 1019 -51.51 -9.58 -12.05
C GLU A 1019 -52.65 -10.44 -12.62
N ASP A 1020 -53.04 -11.50 -11.90
CA ASP A 1020 -54.08 -12.44 -12.32
C ASP A 1020 -55.48 -11.78 -12.41
N ASP A 1021 -55.77 -10.84 -11.52
CA ASP A 1021 -57.03 -10.10 -11.44
C ASP A 1021 -57.08 -9.00 -12.52
N MET A 1022 -56.01 -8.22 -12.72
CA MET A 1022 -55.93 -7.26 -13.84
C MET A 1022 -56.07 -7.95 -15.20
N ALA A 1023 -55.40 -9.08 -15.41
CA ALA A 1023 -55.55 -9.89 -16.63
C ALA A 1023 -56.98 -10.38 -16.82
N ARG A 1024 -57.68 -10.70 -15.72
CA ARG A 1024 -59.08 -11.13 -15.75
C ARG A 1024 -60.01 -9.99 -16.14
N THR A 1025 -59.80 -8.79 -15.61
CA THR A 1025 -60.58 -7.59 -15.94
C THR A 1025 -60.45 -7.22 -17.42
N ILE A 1026 -59.26 -7.40 -18.03
CA ILE A 1026 -59.07 -7.25 -19.49
C ILE A 1026 -60.01 -8.19 -20.25
N VAL A 1027 -60.02 -9.48 -19.87
CA VAL A 1027 -60.89 -10.48 -20.52
C VAL A 1027 -62.37 -10.18 -20.29
N GLU A 1028 -62.75 -9.73 -19.10
CA GLU A 1028 -64.14 -9.31 -18.80
C GLU A 1028 -64.60 -8.18 -19.71
N LYS A 1029 -63.73 -7.19 -19.96
CA LYS A 1029 -64.05 -6.08 -20.85
C LYS A 1029 -64.26 -6.55 -22.29
N MET A 1030 -63.52 -7.58 -22.72
CA MET A 1030 -63.71 -8.23 -24.03
C MET A 1030 -64.95 -9.14 -24.05
N SER A 1031 -65.28 -9.79 -22.93
CA SER A 1031 -66.38 -10.76 -22.81
C SER A 1031 -67.73 -10.17 -23.24
N ALA A 1032 -68.03 -8.92 -22.90
CA ALA A 1032 -69.28 -8.28 -23.31
C ALA A 1032 -69.48 -8.27 -24.84
N TYR A 1033 -68.41 -7.95 -25.59
CA TYR A 1033 -68.45 -7.93 -27.04
C TYR A 1033 -68.40 -9.34 -27.65
N ILE A 1034 -67.65 -10.27 -27.03
CA ILE A 1034 -67.62 -11.69 -27.40
C ILE A 1034 -69.02 -12.29 -27.28
N ARG A 1035 -69.70 -12.10 -26.15
CA ARG A 1035 -71.08 -12.56 -25.89
C ARG A 1035 -72.08 -11.91 -26.83
N HIS A 1036 -71.89 -10.64 -27.19
CA HIS A 1036 -72.74 -9.98 -28.19
C HIS A 1036 -72.64 -10.65 -29.56
N CYS A 1037 -71.41 -10.90 -30.04
CA CYS A 1037 -71.15 -11.52 -31.34
C CYS A 1037 -71.58 -12.99 -31.36
N LEU A 1038 -71.25 -13.75 -30.32
CA LEU A 1038 -71.58 -15.16 -30.14
C LEU A 1038 -72.87 -15.31 -29.33
N SER A 1039 -73.99 -14.89 -29.91
CA SER A 1039 -75.31 -14.96 -29.25
C SER A 1039 -76.38 -15.66 -30.10
N MET A 1040 -77.46 -16.11 -29.43
CA MET A 1040 -78.67 -16.59 -30.12
C MET A 1040 -79.29 -15.53 -31.05
N LYS A 1041 -79.10 -14.23 -30.77
CA LYS A 1041 -79.55 -13.13 -31.64
C LYS A 1041 -78.78 -13.15 -32.97
N THR A 1042 -77.46 -13.38 -32.93
CA THR A 1042 -76.64 -13.52 -34.15
C THR A 1042 -77.03 -14.76 -34.94
N ILE A 1043 -77.27 -15.90 -34.28
CA ILE A 1043 -77.76 -17.14 -34.94
C ILE A 1043 -79.11 -16.89 -35.62
N ALA A 1044 -80.05 -16.22 -34.94
CA ALA A 1044 -81.35 -15.85 -35.51
C ALA A 1044 -81.21 -14.89 -36.71
N LYS A 1045 -80.22 -14.00 -36.70
CA LYS A 1045 -79.90 -13.09 -37.82
C LYS A 1045 -79.36 -13.85 -39.03
N ILE A 1046 -78.45 -14.81 -38.85
CA ILE A 1046 -77.91 -15.68 -39.91
C ILE A 1046 -79.02 -16.50 -40.56
N LEU A 1047 -79.95 -17.04 -39.75
CA LEU A 1047 -81.10 -17.82 -40.23
C LEU A 1047 -82.24 -16.95 -40.80
N GLY A 1048 -82.12 -15.61 -40.75
CA GLY A 1048 -83.18 -14.68 -41.18
C GLY A 1048 -84.47 -14.78 -40.37
N ARG A 1049 -84.38 -15.29 -39.14
CA ARG A 1049 -85.47 -15.47 -38.16
C ARG A 1049 -85.72 -14.20 -37.33
N ASP A 1050 -84.77 -13.27 -37.29
CA ASP A 1050 -84.91 -11.96 -36.64
C ASP A 1050 -85.75 -10.99 -37.52
N ARG A 1051 -87.08 -11.00 -37.34
CA ARG A 1051 -88.00 -10.12 -38.07
C ARG A 1051 -88.70 -9.15 -37.13
N LYS A 1052 -88.59 -7.85 -37.40
CA LYS A 1052 -89.46 -6.83 -36.77
C LYS A 1052 -90.87 -6.94 -37.37
N PHE A 1053 -91.91 -6.54 -36.63
CA PHE A 1053 -93.31 -6.65 -37.08
C PHE A 1053 -93.57 -5.93 -38.42
N SER A 1054 -92.77 -4.91 -38.75
CA SER A 1054 -92.80 -4.20 -40.04
C SER A 1054 -92.27 -5.02 -41.23
N ASP A 1055 -91.40 -6.00 -40.98
CA ASP A 1055 -90.70 -6.78 -42.01
C ASP A 1055 -91.51 -8.00 -42.50
N PHE A 1056 -92.65 -8.28 -41.85
CA PHE A 1056 -93.55 -9.37 -42.22
C PHE A 1056 -94.17 -9.19 -43.62
N PHE A 1057 -94.16 -7.96 -44.16
CA PHE A 1057 -94.81 -7.61 -45.43
C PHE A 1057 -93.86 -7.40 -46.62
N MET A 1058 -92.53 -7.39 -46.46
CA MET A 1058 -91.60 -6.99 -47.55
C MET A 1058 -90.42 -7.94 -47.85
N LYS A 1059 -90.16 -9.02 -47.10
CA LYS A 1059 -89.02 -9.93 -47.37
C LYS A 1059 -89.41 -11.41 -47.53
N PRO A 1060 -88.74 -12.17 -48.43
CA PRO A 1060 -89.04 -13.58 -48.70
C PRO A 1060 -88.78 -14.49 -47.49
N ALA A 1061 -89.36 -15.70 -47.50
CA ALA A 1061 -89.36 -16.69 -46.41
C ALA A 1061 -87.95 -17.05 -45.87
N PRO A 1062 -87.81 -17.50 -44.61
CA PRO A 1062 -86.52 -17.87 -43.99
C PRO A 1062 -85.77 -18.93 -44.83
N LYS A 1063 -84.43 -18.83 -44.91
CA LYS A 1063 -83.56 -19.81 -45.58
C LYS A 1063 -83.74 -21.16 -44.86
N THR A 1064 -84.22 -22.19 -45.55
CA THR A 1064 -84.46 -23.52 -44.96
C THR A 1064 -83.43 -24.59 -45.32
N ASN A 1065 -82.43 -24.33 -46.17
CA ASN A 1065 -81.41 -25.34 -46.52
C ASN A 1065 -80.01 -24.72 -46.70
N ASP A 1066 -79.02 -25.40 -46.10
CA ASP A 1066 -77.56 -25.18 -46.05
C ASP A 1066 -77.08 -23.76 -45.71
N VAL A 1067 -76.66 -23.60 -44.44
CA VAL A 1067 -75.81 -22.48 -44.02
C VAL A 1067 -74.39 -22.78 -44.51
N SER A 1068 -73.82 -21.90 -45.33
CA SER A 1068 -72.45 -22.08 -45.82
C SER A 1068 -71.42 -21.64 -44.77
N LEU A 1069 -70.21 -22.21 -44.80
CA LEU A 1069 -69.07 -21.72 -43.99
C LEU A 1069 -68.83 -20.21 -44.20
N GLN A 1070 -69.11 -19.70 -45.40
CA GLN A 1070 -68.97 -18.28 -45.73
C GLN A 1070 -69.99 -17.39 -44.99
N ASP A 1071 -71.24 -17.84 -44.80
CA ASP A 1071 -72.22 -17.09 -43.98
C ASP A 1071 -71.79 -17.05 -42.50
N CYS A 1072 -71.10 -18.10 -42.02
CA CYS A 1072 -70.50 -18.14 -40.68
C CYS A 1072 -69.29 -17.20 -40.57
N ASP A 1073 -68.40 -17.19 -41.56
CA ASP A 1073 -67.24 -16.27 -41.62
C ASP A 1073 -67.69 -14.80 -41.62
N GLU A 1074 -68.68 -14.43 -42.44
CA GLU A 1074 -69.21 -13.07 -42.49
C GLU A 1074 -69.85 -12.64 -41.15
N SER A 1075 -70.42 -13.59 -40.39
CA SER A 1075 -70.98 -13.32 -39.07
C SER A 1075 -69.91 -13.12 -37.98
N LEU A 1076 -68.74 -13.75 -38.15
CA LEU A 1076 -67.60 -13.64 -37.23
C LEU A 1076 -66.66 -12.47 -37.56
N ALA A 1077 -66.71 -11.91 -38.77
CA ALA A 1077 -65.82 -10.82 -39.18
C ALA A 1077 -65.72 -9.65 -38.16
N PRO A 1078 -66.82 -9.14 -37.57
CA PRO A 1078 -66.72 -8.09 -36.55
C PRO A 1078 -65.95 -8.51 -35.28
N LEU A 1079 -66.06 -9.79 -34.90
CA LEU A 1079 -65.35 -10.36 -33.76
C LEU A 1079 -63.85 -10.57 -34.07
N LEU A 1080 -63.54 -11.02 -35.28
CA LEU A 1080 -62.16 -11.21 -35.75
C LEU A 1080 -61.44 -9.86 -35.91
N ASP A 1081 -62.09 -8.83 -36.45
CA ASP A 1081 -61.55 -7.46 -36.55
C ASP A 1081 -61.27 -6.86 -35.15
N PHE A 1082 -62.19 -7.13 -34.21
CA PHE A 1082 -62.04 -6.75 -32.81
C PHE A 1082 -60.86 -7.44 -32.16
N PHE A 1083 -60.71 -8.75 -32.38
CA PHE A 1083 -59.55 -9.50 -31.90
C PHE A 1083 -58.26 -9.06 -32.56
N GLU A 1084 -58.22 -8.82 -33.88
CA GLU A 1084 -57.01 -8.40 -34.57
C GLU A 1084 -56.51 -7.06 -34.04
N THR A 1085 -57.40 -6.09 -33.81
CA THR A 1085 -57.01 -4.78 -33.28
C THR A 1085 -56.56 -4.85 -31.81
N ASN A 1086 -57.31 -5.56 -30.97
CA ASN A 1086 -57.00 -5.63 -29.54
C ASN A 1086 -55.85 -6.57 -29.23
N LEU A 1087 -55.83 -7.80 -29.78
CA LEU A 1087 -54.73 -8.74 -29.57
C LEU A 1087 -53.42 -8.20 -30.14
N LYS A 1088 -53.45 -7.44 -31.25
CA LYS A 1088 -52.25 -6.74 -31.72
C LYS A 1088 -51.76 -5.71 -30.72
N THR A 1089 -52.66 -4.84 -30.25
CA THR A 1089 -52.29 -3.83 -29.25
C THR A 1089 -51.77 -4.47 -27.95
N LEU A 1090 -52.39 -5.56 -27.51
CA LEU A 1090 -51.95 -6.33 -26.35
C LEU A 1090 -50.59 -7.00 -26.62
N ASN A 1091 -50.37 -7.61 -27.78
CA ASN A 1091 -49.11 -8.25 -28.15
C ASN A 1091 -47.95 -7.25 -28.25
N ASP A 1092 -48.21 -6.06 -28.80
CA ASP A 1092 -47.19 -5.03 -29.00
C ASP A 1092 -46.80 -4.34 -27.68
N ASN A 1093 -47.62 -4.43 -26.63
CA ASN A 1093 -47.45 -3.66 -25.40
C ASN A 1093 -47.46 -4.49 -24.10
N LEU A 1094 -47.84 -5.77 -24.10
CA LEU A 1094 -47.75 -6.67 -22.94
C LEU A 1094 -46.49 -7.52 -23.02
N SER A 1095 -45.96 -7.90 -21.86
CA SER A 1095 -44.92 -8.92 -21.79
C SER A 1095 -45.41 -10.29 -22.28
N ASP A 1096 -44.52 -11.08 -22.86
CA ASP A 1096 -44.82 -12.43 -23.38
C ASP A 1096 -45.61 -13.30 -22.37
N SER A 1097 -45.22 -13.27 -21.10
CA SER A 1097 -45.89 -14.05 -20.05
C SER A 1097 -47.31 -13.58 -19.77
N VAL A 1098 -47.53 -12.27 -19.73
CA VAL A 1098 -48.86 -11.68 -19.47
C VAL A 1098 -49.74 -11.84 -20.70
N MET A 1099 -49.18 -11.68 -21.90
CA MET A 1099 -49.89 -11.88 -23.16
C MET A 1099 -50.39 -13.32 -23.29
N GLN A 1100 -49.52 -14.31 -23.01
CA GLN A 1100 -49.93 -15.71 -23.00
C GLN A 1100 -51.06 -15.97 -21.98
N LEU A 1101 -50.97 -15.38 -20.78
CA LEU A 1101 -52.01 -15.48 -19.76
C LEU A 1101 -53.35 -14.89 -20.23
N VAL A 1102 -53.34 -13.70 -20.83
CA VAL A 1102 -54.53 -13.02 -21.34
C VAL A 1102 -55.14 -13.81 -22.51
N VAL A 1103 -54.36 -14.21 -23.51
CA VAL A 1103 -54.84 -14.98 -24.68
C VAL A 1103 -55.50 -16.29 -24.24
N LEU A 1104 -54.88 -17.04 -23.32
CA LEU A 1104 -55.46 -18.27 -22.80
C LEU A 1104 -56.79 -18.02 -22.07
N LYS A 1105 -56.90 -16.93 -21.32
CA LYS A 1105 -58.14 -16.54 -20.64
C LYS A 1105 -59.22 -16.08 -21.64
N VAL A 1106 -58.87 -15.32 -22.67
CA VAL A 1106 -59.80 -14.91 -23.74
C VAL A 1106 -60.31 -16.12 -24.50
N TRP A 1107 -59.42 -17.06 -24.88
CA TRP A 1107 -59.83 -18.30 -25.54
C TRP A 1107 -60.79 -19.13 -24.67
N LYS A 1108 -60.48 -19.25 -23.38
CA LYS A 1108 -61.37 -19.90 -22.42
C LYS A 1108 -62.74 -19.23 -22.36
N GLU A 1109 -62.80 -17.90 -22.37
CA GLU A 1109 -64.05 -17.14 -22.37
C GLU A 1109 -64.88 -17.38 -23.64
N VAL A 1110 -64.23 -17.44 -24.81
CA VAL A 1110 -64.87 -17.82 -26.09
C VAL A 1110 -65.48 -19.21 -26.00
N LEU A 1111 -64.71 -20.19 -25.50
CA LEU A 1111 -65.20 -21.57 -25.32
C LEU A 1111 -66.38 -21.64 -24.36
N VAL A 1112 -66.31 -20.96 -23.21
CA VAL A 1112 -67.39 -20.91 -22.23
C VAL A 1112 -68.64 -20.25 -22.82
N THR A 1113 -68.48 -19.19 -23.62
CA THR A 1113 -69.60 -18.53 -24.32
C THR A 1113 -70.28 -19.49 -25.29
N LEU A 1114 -69.51 -20.24 -26.09
CA LEU A 1114 -70.05 -21.24 -27.02
C LEU A 1114 -70.71 -22.42 -26.27
N GLU A 1115 -70.09 -22.89 -25.18
CA GLU A 1115 -70.62 -23.96 -24.34
C GLU A 1115 -71.97 -23.56 -23.72
N ASN A 1116 -72.08 -22.35 -23.18
CA ASN A 1116 -73.32 -21.82 -22.58
C ASN A 1116 -74.47 -21.68 -23.59
N LEU A 1117 -74.19 -21.61 -24.90
CA LEU A 1117 -75.23 -21.67 -25.94
C LEU A 1117 -75.72 -23.11 -26.19
N MET A 1118 -74.88 -24.11 -25.96
CA MET A 1118 -75.14 -25.51 -26.28
C MET A 1118 -75.65 -26.33 -25.11
N VAL A 1119 -75.11 -26.06 -23.92
CA VAL A 1119 -75.27 -26.87 -22.73
C VAL A 1119 -75.80 -25.98 -21.60
N PRO A 1120 -76.86 -26.41 -20.89
CA PRO A 1120 -77.31 -25.70 -19.72
C PRO A 1120 -76.25 -25.74 -18.61
N PRO A 1121 -76.15 -24.70 -17.78
CA PRO A 1121 -75.21 -24.69 -16.66
C PRO A 1121 -75.48 -25.88 -15.72
N LEU A 1122 -74.39 -26.49 -15.22
CA LEU A 1122 -74.49 -27.56 -14.23
C LEU A 1122 -75.13 -26.99 -12.95
N SER A 1123 -76.36 -27.40 -12.66
CA SER A 1123 -77.13 -26.99 -11.48
C SER A 1123 -78.01 -28.15 -11.03
N ASP A 1124 -78.31 -28.21 -9.74
CA ASP A 1124 -79.24 -29.19 -9.15
C ASP A 1124 -80.69 -28.97 -9.62
N GLN A 1125 -80.99 -27.83 -10.26
CA GLN A 1125 -82.31 -27.51 -10.80
C GLN A 1125 -82.48 -27.85 -12.30
N PRO A 1126 -83.70 -28.24 -12.73
CA PRO A 1126 -83.98 -28.47 -14.14
C PRO A 1126 -83.90 -27.17 -14.95
N SER A 1127 -83.06 -27.16 -15.98
CA SER A 1127 -82.86 -25.99 -16.85
C SER A 1127 -84.05 -25.73 -17.78
N ASN A 1128 -84.42 -24.45 -17.91
CA ASN A 1128 -85.43 -23.96 -18.87
C ASN A 1128 -84.83 -23.64 -20.26
N MET A 1129 -83.54 -23.94 -20.47
CA MET A 1129 -82.85 -23.66 -21.73
C MET A 1129 -83.45 -24.48 -22.88
N LYS A 1130 -83.85 -23.80 -23.96
CA LYS A 1130 -84.37 -24.46 -25.16
C LYS A 1130 -83.25 -25.16 -25.90
N LYS A 1131 -83.48 -26.42 -26.28
CA LYS A 1131 -82.54 -27.20 -27.09
C LYS A 1131 -82.36 -26.55 -28.47
N LEU A 1132 -81.11 -26.39 -28.91
CA LEU A 1132 -80.76 -25.91 -30.24
C LEU A 1132 -81.27 -26.86 -31.34
N ASP A 1133 -81.75 -26.29 -32.44
CA ASP A 1133 -82.10 -27.00 -33.69
C ASP A 1133 -80.80 -27.54 -34.36
N PRO A 1134 -80.80 -28.65 -35.13
CA PRO A 1134 -79.57 -29.17 -35.75
C PRO A 1134 -78.85 -28.16 -36.65
N THR A 1135 -79.58 -27.24 -37.29
CA THR A 1135 -78.99 -26.14 -38.07
C THR A 1135 -78.34 -25.07 -37.19
N GLU A 1136 -78.90 -24.79 -36.01
CA GLU A 1136 -78.33 -23.83 -35.05
C GLU A 1136 -77.06 -24.42 -34.41
N LEU A 1137 -77.08 -25.72 -34.09
CA LEU A 1137 -75.91 -26.45 -33.61
C LEU A 1137 -74.78 -26.46 -34.65
N GLN A 1138 -75.10 -26.66 -35.93
CA GLN A 1138 -74.09 -26.64 -37.00
C GLN A 1138 -73.43 -25.25 -37.15
N ILE A 1139 -74.17 -24.16 -36.93
CA ILE A 1139 -73.59 -22.80 -36.93
C ILE A 1139 -72.56 -22.64 -35.81
N VAL A 1140 -72.88 -23.11 -34.60
CA VAL A 1140 -71.96 -23.04 -33.44
C VAL A 1140 -70.70 -23.88 -33.67
N LEU A 1141 -70.85 -25.08 -34.27
CA LEU A 1141 -69.71 -25.93 -34.64
C LEU A 1141 -68.84 -25.30 -35.74
N ASN A 1142 -69.45 -24.68 -36.76
CA ASN A 1142 -68.72 -23.97 -37.81
C ASN A 1142 -67.99 -22.74 -37.24
N TRP A 1143 -68.58 -22.00 -36.29
CA TRP A 1143 -67.88 -20.92 -35.60
C TRP A 1143 -66.63 -21.41 -34.87
N LEU A 1144 -66.72 -22.56 -34.21
CA LEU A 1144 -65.58 -23.18 -33.54
C LEU A 1144 -64.48 -23.61 -34.53
N GLU A 1145 -64.84 -24.18 -35.68
CA GLU A 1145 -63.89 -24.55 -36.74
C GLU A 1145 -63.10 -23.35 -37.30
N VAL A 1146 -63.72 -22.17 -37.35
CA VAL A 1146 -63.07 -20.92 -37.80
C VAL A 1146 -62.17 -20.31 -36.72
N LEU A 1147 -62.59 -20.38 -35.45
CA LEU A 1147 -61.86 -19.77 -34.33
C LEU A 1147 -60.62 -20.58 -33.89
N ILE A 1148 -60.63 -21.91 -34.01
CA ILE A 1148 -59.49 -22.75 -33.60
C ILE A 1148 -58.18 -22.40 -34.35
N PRO A 1149 -58.15 -22.33 -35.70
CA PRO A 1149 -56.95 -21.96 -36.44
C PRO A 1149 -56.46 -20.55 -36.09
N TYR A 1150 -57.38 -19.61 -35.88
CA TYR A 1150 -57.08 -18.21 -35.58
C TYR A 1150 -56.34 -18.03 -34.25
N TYR A 1151 -56.71 -18.79 -33.20
CA TYR A 1151 -56.01 -18.75 -31.91
C TYR A 1151 -54.72 -19.57 -31.86
N HIS A 1152 -54.51 -20.46 -32.83
CA HIS A 1152 -53.29 -21.27 -32.93
C HIS A 1152 -52.18 -20.55 -33.71
N SER A 1153 -52.55 -19.67 -34.65
CA SER A 1153 -51.64 -18.71 -35.30
C SER A 1153 -51.27 -17.58 -34.36
#